data_AF-A0A925U2I8-F1
#
_entry.id   AF-A0A925U2I8-F1
#
_cell.length_a   1.000
_cell.length_b   1.000
_cell.length_c   1.000
_cell.angle_alpha   90.00
_cell.angle_beta   90.00
_cell.angle_gamma   90.00
#
_symmetry.space_group_name_H-M   'P 1'
#
loop_
_entity.id
_entity.type
_entity.pdbx_description
1 polymer ?
#
loop_
_entity_poly.entity_id
_entity_poly.type
_entity_poly.pdbx_seq_one_letter_code
_entity_poly.pdbx_strand_id
1 'polypeptide(L)'
;MTRGIVEPPITEVQARFERNAGLWRAFFLLIVAALVAGVVVLVFTVYGAYVALSTYGKTFEDDKTHFKYGSIGAELANGVPYRLLIAMPKAFPEYFADARGRPQSDLNAFGFIYEYDETWPVYETLPSNAKQPRGYRLPIGFAKGVRQSVDVAWFNCAVCHAGKVKVAEEADERIILGMPANTVDLERFFLALFQSAADKRFEWKHLRDEMEKQGPKFSFVEQLMWQWVVIPNTRTGLLERRDQLLPLLRPDQTKRTKAEIAEADSREEYCASKIKSFPDDVQPGEARKKRERGSVKEEVYLSGGYGPPKANKPDMATAWGPGRVDTFNPYKLIHFDIRAECLSEKERVGAVDFPTVFLQRPRGESGMHLHWDGNNSSLKERNLSAAFGAGVTEDTVDFASIRKVAAWLGDLEPPPSPYKLDRASVDRGKAVYMNNCASCHGYHDGANYVFEGAKLGQVEDIAYIQTDAGRLDSYTKRMEKYQKEHFFRFRDGGYFSYAVNFLQRRDKNSPWRFLGRETQQFQNFKKTNGYANAPLDGLWLRAPYLHNGSVPTLAALLEPPENRPKTFQRGLTALDVDNGGFIAPSCQPDKTQLTTECYGTVDDGNRPLRGNGGQGHLYGIALAAEQKRDLLAYLKSF
;
A
#
# COMPACT_ATOMS: atom_id res chain seq x y z
N MET A 1 -26.89 -3.35 110.74
CA MET A 1 -25.70 -3.51 109.87
C MET A 1 -26.18 -3.91 108.47
N THR A 2 -25.57 -3.28 107.46
CA THR A 2 -25.39 -3.73 106.05
C THR A 2 -26.62 -4.01 105.18
N ARG A 3 -27.04 -3.00 104.40
CA ARG A 3 -27.67 -3.20 103.09
C ARG A 3 -26.56 -3.51 102.08
N GLY A 4 -26.59 -4.71 101.48
CA GLY A 4 -25.72 -5.10 100.38
C GLY A 4 -26.17 -4.44 99.08
N ILE A 5 -25.25 -3.72 98.43
CA ILE A 5 -25.38 -3.29 97.04
C ILE A 5 -24.65 -4.35 96.21
N VAL A 6 -25.39 -5.04 95.35
CA VAL A 6 -24.85 -5.98 94.36
C VAL A 6 -24.57 -5.18 93.09
N GLU A 7 -23.30 -4.99 92.74
CA GLU A 7 -22.90 -4.51 91.41
C GLU A 7 -23.08 -5.63 90.37
N PRO A 8 -23.64 -5.36 89.18
CA PRO A 8 -23.72 -6.34 88.11
C PRO A 8 -22.35 -6.57 87.43
N PRO A 9 -22.08 -7.77 86.88
CA PRO A 9 -20.77 -8.17 86.40
C PRO A 9 -20.40 -7.48 85.07
N ILE A 10 -19.19 -6.89 85.06
CA ILE A 10 -18.60 -6.10 83.97
C ILE A 10 -18.36 -6.90 82.65
N THR A 11 -18.55 -8.22 82.69
CA THR A 11 -18.17 -9.17 81.61
C THR A 11 -19.07 -9.14 80.38
N GLU A 12 -20.36 -8.83 80.50
CA GLU A 12 -21.28 -8.88 79.36
C GLU A 12 -21.20 -7.62 78.47
N VAL A 13 -20.86 -6.47 79.09
CA VAL A 13 -20.67 -5.19 78.39
C VAL A 13 -19.35 -5.20 77.60
N GLN A 14 -18.26 -5.73 78.16
CA GLN A 14 -16.98 -5.90 77.46
C GLN A 14 -17.10 -6.85 76.26
N ALA A 15 -17.75 -8.01 76.43
CA ALA A 15 -17.98 -8.95 75.33
C ALA A 15 -18.86 -8.37 74.20
N ARG A 16 -19.80 -7.48 74.53
CA ARG A 16 -20.62 -6.76 73.55
C ARG A 16 -19.83 -5.66 72.83
N PHE A 17 -18.92 -4.97 73.53
CA PHE A 17 -18.03 -3.97 72.94
C PHE A 17 -17.01 -4.58 71.98
N GLU A 18 -16.39 -5.71 72.32
CA GLU A 18 -15.42 -6.39 71.45
C GLU A 18 -16.08 -6.96 70.18
N ARG A 19 -17.28 -7.53 70.32
CA ARG A 19 -18.08 -8.03 69.19
C ARG A 19 -18.55 -6.90 68.27
N ASN A 20 -18.99 -5.77 68.84
CA ASN A 20 -19.31 -4.57 68.06
C ASN A 20 -18.07 -3.96 67.40
N ALA A 21 -16.91 -3.94 68.08
CA ALA A 21 -15.66 -3.46 67.50
C ALA A 21 -15.17 -4.36 66.34
N GLY A 22 -15.36 -5.68 66.44
CA GLY A 22 -15.11 -6.63 65.34
C GLY A 22 -16.02 -6.38 64.13
N LEU A 23 -17.31 -6.12 64.36
CA LEU A 23 -18.27 -5.76 63.32
C LEU A 23 -17.94 -4.42 62.65
N TRP A 24 -17.55 -3.40 63.43
CA TRP A 24 -17.10 -2.10 62.90
C TRP A 24 -15.81 -2.21 62.11
N ARG A 25 -14.85 -3.04 62.54
CA ARG A 25 -13.63 -3.34 61.77
C ARG A 25 -13.94 -4.05 60.46
N ALA A 26 -14.82 -5.06 60.47
CA ALA A 26 -15.24 -5.75 59.26
C ALA A 26 -15.98 -4.80 58.29
N PHE A 27 -16.87 -3.96 58.80
CA PHE A 27 -17.57 -2.94 58.02
C PHE A 27 -16.61 -1.90 57.42
N PHE A 28 -15.64 -1.42 58.18
CA PHE A 28 -14.61 -0.50 57.69
C PHE A 28 -13.73 -1.15 56.61
N LEU A 29 -13.31 -2.41 56.80
CA LEU A 29 -12.55 -3.15 55.79
C LEU A 29 -13.35 -3.38 54.50
N LEU A 30 -14.66 -3.62 54.60
CA LEU A 30 -15.55 -3.71 53.43
C LEU A 30 -15.67 -2.39 52.68
N ILE A 31 -15.77 -1.25 53.38
CA ILE A 31 -15.78 0.07 52.76
C ILE A 31 -14.46 0.35 52.06
N VAL A 32 -13.33 0.06 52.70
CA VAL A 32 -11.99 0.22 52.10
C VAL A 32 -11.84 -0.68 50.87
N ALA A 33 -12.26 -1.94 50.95
CA ALA A 33 -12.22 -2.86 49.81
C ALA A 33 -13.11 -2.37 48.64
N ALA A 34 -14.31 -1.86 48.94
CA ALA A 34 -15.20 -1.28 47.92
C ALA A 34 -14.62 0.00 47.29
N LEU A 35 -13.98 0.87 48.08
CA LEU A 35 -13.29 2.06 47.58
C LEU A 35 -12.10 1.69 46.70
N VAL A 36 -11.27 0.73 47.12
CA VAL A 36 -10.16 0.21 46.31
C VAL A 36 -10.66 -0.39 45.01
N ALA A 37 -11.71 -1.22 45.05
CA ALA A 37 -12.34 -1.76 43.85
C ALA A 37 -12.88 -0.65 42.93
N GLY A 38 -13.51 0.38 43.50
CA GLY A 38 -14.00 1.55 42.75
C GLY A 38 -12.88 2.35 42.08
N VAL A 39 -11.77 2.59 42.78
CA VAL A 39 -10.58 3.26 42.22
C VAL A 39 -9.97 2.40 41.10
N VAL A 40 -9.87 1.08 41.29
CA VAL A 40 -9.37 0.16 40.27
C VAL A 40 -10.24 0.22 39.01
N VAL A 41 -11.57 0.13 39.15
CA VAL A 41 -12.51 0.25 38.02
C VAL A 41 -12.37 1.60 37.33
N LEU A 42 -12.26 2.70 38.09
CA LEU A 42 -12.08 4.04 37.54
C LEU A 42 -10.77 4.14 36.74
N VAL A 43 -9.66 3.66 37.29
CA VAL A 43 -8.34 3.65 36.62
C VAL A 43 -8.41 2.83 35.34
N PHE A 44 -8.99 1.63 35.36
CA PHE A 44 -9.16 0.81 34.16
C PHE A 44 -10.09 1.46 33.13
N THR A 45 -11.13 2.16 33.58
CA THR A 45 -12.06 2.88 32.68
C THR A 45 -11.38 4.08 32.02
N VAL A 46 -10.66 4.90 32.79
CA VAL A 46 -9.90 6.05 32.28
C VAL A 46 -8.76 5.60 31.37
N TYR A 47 -8.03 4.56 31.76
CA TYR A 47 -6.98 3.97 30.93
C TYR A 47 -7.55 3.35 29.66
N GLY A 48 -8.67 2.61 29.75
CA GLY A 48 -9.37 2.06 28.59
C GLY A 48 -9.85 3.15 27.63
N ALA A 49 -10.38 4.26 28.16
CA ALA A 49 -10.75 5.43 27.37
C ALA A 49 -9.52 6.10 26.72
N TYR A 50 -8.43 6.27 27.46
CA TYR A 50 -7.16 6.78 26.93
C TYR A 50 -6.63 5.90 25.79
N VAL A 51 -6.60 4.58 25.97
CA VAL A 51 -6.20 3.61 24.94
C VAL A 51 -7.11 3.74 23.72
N ALA A 52 -8.42 3.74 23.90
CA ALA A 52 -9.38 3.87 22.78
C ALA A 52 -9.23 5.20 22.02
N LEU A 53 -8.88 6.29 22.71
CA LEU A 53 -8.67 7.62 22.12
C LEU A 53 -7.26 7.81 21.54
N SER A 54 -6.29 6.97 21.90
CA SER A 54 -4.90 7.01 21.42
C SER A 54 -4.74 6.41 20.01
N THR A 55 -5.42 7.00 19.02
CA THR A 55 -5.28 6.62 17.61
C THR A 55 -4.96 7.85 16.76
N TYR A 56 -3.74 7.94 16.24
CA TYR A 56 -3.30 9.06 15.40
C TYR A 56 -2.10 8.67 14.53
N GLY A 57 -2.01 9.25 13.34
CA GLY A 57 -0.85 9.13 12.46
C GLY A 57 0.19 10.22 12.72
N LYS A 58 1.47 9.93 12.48
CA LYS A 58 2.52 10.96 12.61
C LYS A 58 2.58 11.85 11.36
N THR A 59 2.66 13.15 11.58
CA THR A 59 2.83 14.17 10.52
C THR A 59 4.16 14.91 10.72
N PHE A 60 4.63 15.58 9.67
CA PHE A 60 5.90 16.30 9.67
C PHE A 60 5.70 17.66 9.02
N GLU A 61 6.42 18.69 9.48
CA GLU A 61 6.33 20.04 8.94
C GLU A 61 7.00 20.15 7.57
N ASP A 62 8.20 19.58 7.39
CA ASP A 62 8.88 19.53 6.10
C ASP A 62 8.15 18.60 5.10
N ASP A 63 7.88 19.10 3.90
CA ASP A 63 7.10 18.39 2.87
C ASP A 63 7.80 17.12 2.38
N LYS A 64 9.13 17.16 2.20
CA LYS A 64 9.91 16.00 1.74
C LYS A 64 9.87 14.89 2.78
N THR A 65 10.08 15.23 4.04
CA THR A 65 10.01 14.31 5.18
C THR A 65 8.60 13.76 5.33
N HIS A 66 7.57 14.62 5.20
CA HIS A 66 6.18 14.19 5.25
C HIS A 66 5.82 13.25 4.10
N PHE A 67 6.31 13.50 2.88
CA PHE A 67 6.12 12.59 1.76
C PHE A 67 6.76 11.22 2.00
N LYS A 68 8.00 11.20 2.52
CA LYS A 68 8.73 9.95 2.79
C LYS A 68 8.13 9.13 3.92
N TYR A 69 7.67 9.78 5.00
CA TYR A 69 7.48 9.16 6.31
C TYR A 69 6.16 9.56 7.02
N GLY A 70 5.43 10.52 6.47
CA GLY A 70 4.18 11.04 7.04
C GLY A 70 3.01 10.10 6.78
N SER A 71 2.08 10.10 7.73
CA SER A 71 0.83 9.35 7.67
C SER A 71 -0.11 9.89 6.60
N ILE A 72 -0.79 8.97 5.92
CA ILE A 72 -1.99 9.23 5.12
C ILE A 72 -3.22 8.52 5.72
N GLY A 73 -3.05 7.90 6.90
CA GLY A 73 -4.07 7.13 7.61
C GLY A 73 -4.08 5.63 7.33
N ALA A 74 -3.21 5.12 6.47
CA ALA A 74 -3.22 3.70 6.08
C ALA A 74 -2.79 2.77 7.23
N GLU A 75 -1.82 3.19 8.03
CA GLU A 75 -1.28 2.46 9.16
C GLU A 75 -2.29 2.27 10.30
N LEU A 76 -3.26 3.18 10.42
CA LEU A 76 -4.32 3.08 11.43
C LEU A 76 -5.35 1.99 11.07
N ALA A 77 -5.53 1.68 9.78
CA ALA A 77 -6.42 0.61 9.34
C ALA A 77 -5.68 -0.73 9.20
N ASN A 78 -4.58 -0.72 8.45
CA ASN A 78 -3.92 -1.95 7.98
C ASN A 78 -2.49 -2.11 8.49
N GLY A 79 -2.02 -1.23 9.39
CA GLY A 79 -0.66 -1.27 9.88
C GLY A 79 -0.34 -2.49 10.74
N VAL A 80 0.89 -2.96 10.55
CA VAL A 80 1.52 -4.01 11.35
C VAL A 80 2.15 -3.34 12.57
N PRO A 81 2.07 -3.92 13.78
CA PRO A 81 2.78 -3.40 14.94
C PRO A 81 4.25 -3.16 14.60
N TYR A 82 4.73 -1.94 14.81
CA TYR A 82 6.01 -1.46 14.33
C TYR A 82 7.18 -2.34 14.78
N ARG A 83 7.23 -2.68 16.08
CA ARG A 83 8.28 -3.55 16.64
C ARG A 83 8.27 -4.95 16.05
N LEU A 84 7.08 -5.46 15.73
CA LEU A 84 6.96 -6.75 15.07
C LEU A 84 7.48 -6.67 13.64
N LEU A 85 7.05 -5.66 12.87
CA LEU A 85 7.45 -5.48 11.47
C LEU A 85 8.97 -5.48 11.30
N ILE A 86 9.70 -4.76 12.16
CA ILE A 86 11.16 -4.68 12.12
C ILE A 86 11.86 -5.94 12.69
N ALA A 87 11.15 -6.75 13.49
CA ALA A 87 11.67 -8.01 14.02
C ALA A 87 11.49 -9.19 13.06
N MET A 88 10.50 -9.13 12.18
CA MET A 88 10.17 -10.21 11.25
C MET A 88 11.35 -10.67 10.38
N PRO A 89 12.19 -9.79 9.78
CA PRO A 89 13.33 -10.24 8.98
C PRO A 89 14.31 -11.16 9.73
N LYS A 90 14.50 -10.93 11.03
CA LYS A 90 15.40 -11.74 11.86
C LYS A 90 14.70 -12.96 12.47
N ALA A 91 13.40 -12.88 12.71
CA ALA A 91 12.60 -14.01 13.20
C ALA A 91 12.32 -15.05 12.09
N PHE A 92 12.23 -14.59 10.83
CA PHE A 92 11.88 -15.39 9.65
C PHE A 92 12.84 -15.14 8.47
N PRO A 93 14.17 -15.34 8.64
CA PRO A 93 15.17 -14.98 7.63
C PRO A 93 14.95 -15.64 6.26
N GLU A 94 14.29 -16.80 6.22
CA GLU A 94 13.95 -17.49 4.98
C GLU A 94 12.89 -16.77 4.14
N TYR A 95 11.94 -16.07 4.78
CA TYR A 95 10.87 -15.35 4.09
C TYR A 95 11.30 -13.94 3.69
N PHE A 96 12.36 -13.43 4.34
CA PHE A 96 12.97 -12.12 4.11
C PHE A 96 14.33 -12.24 3.42
N ALA A 97 14.53 -13.31 2.65
CA ALA A 97 15.66 -13.42 1.76
C ALA A 97 15.48 -12.50 0.55
N ASP A 98 16.57 -11.93 0.05
CA ASP A 98 16.57 -11.21 -1.23
C ASP A 98 16.24 -12.16 -2.38
N ALA A 99 16.13 -11.62 -3.59
CA ALA A 99 15.72 -12.43 -4.74
C ALA A 99 16.68 -13.61 -5.03
N ARG A 100 17.95 -13.48 -4.62
CA ARG A 100 19.01 -14.49 -4.78
C ARG A 100 19.04 -15.50 -3.63
N GLY A 101 18.06 -15.46 -2.73
CA GLY A 101 17.96 -16.34 -1.57
C GLY A 101 18.92 -15.97 -0.43
N ARG A 102 19.51 -14.77 -0.44
CA ARG A 102 20.41 -14.32 0.64
C ARG A 102 19.56 -13.66 1.74
N PRO A 103 19.58 -14.16 2.98
CA PRO A 103 18.85 -13.53 4.08
C PRO A 103 19.24 -12.07 4.26
N GLN A 104 18.25 -11.19 4.42
CA GLN A 104 18.47 -9.80 4.79
C GLN A 104 18.01 -9.54 6.21
N SER A 105 18.62 -8.56 6.87
CA SER A 105 18.28 -8.18 8.24
C SER A 105 17.16 -7.15 8.35
N ASP A 106 16.66 -6.65 7.22
CA ASP A 106 15.67 -5.58 7.13
C ASP A 106 14.82 -5.71 5.84
N LEU A 107 14.01 -4.69 5.54
CA LEU A 107 13.10 -4.72 4.39
C LEU A 107 13.80 -4.46 3.04
N ASN A 108 15.12 -4.24 2.99
CA ASN A 108 15.86 -4.20 1.71
C ASN A 108 15.71 -5.50 0.91
N ALA A 109 15.34 -6.62 1.57
CA ALA A 109 14.98 -7.89 0.93
C ALA A 109 14.00 -7.75 -0.24
N PHE A 110 13.13 -6.74 -0.17
CA PHE A 110 12.09 -6.45 -1.15
C PHE A 110 12.31 -5.12 -1.87
N GLY A 111 13.54 -4.60 -1.84
CA GLY A 111 13.92 -3.37 -2.55
C GLY A 111 13.36 -2.07 -1.96
N PHE A 112 12.86 -2.09 -0.71
CA PHE A 112 12.52 -0.86 0.01
C PHE A 112 13.77 0.01 0.24
N ILE A 113 13.58 1.34 0.24
CA ILE A 113 14.68 2.31 0.25
C ILE A 113 14.91 2.82 1.66
N TYR A 114 16.15 2.75 2.14
CA TYR A 114 16.56 3.28 3.44
C TYR A 114 17.47 4.50 3.29
N GLU A 115 17.26 5.49 4.16
CA GLU A 115 18.19 6.60 4.37
C GLU A 115 19.02 6.34 5.63
N TYR A 116 20.34 6.35 5.47
CA TYR A 116 21.27 5.99 6.55
C TYR A 116 21.96 7.20 7.19
N ASP A 117 21.68 8.42 6.73
CA ASP A 117 22.25 9.65 7.28
C ASP A 117 21.52 10.13 8.56
N GLU A 118 21.95 11.29 9.07
CA GLU A 118 21.42 11.96 10.28
C GLU A 118 20.05 12.61 10.07
N THR A 119 19.56 12.70 8.82
CA THR A 119 18.27 13.33 8.49
C THR A 119 17.08 12.38 8.69
N TRP A 120 17.33 11.12 9.04
CA TRP A 120 16.28 10.14 9.32
C TRP A 120 15.41 10.59 10.51
N PRO A 121 14.07 10.66 10.36
CA PRO A 121 13.19 11.12 11.42
C PRO A 121 13.21 10.13 12.58
N VAL A 122 13.76 10.58 13.71
CA VAL A 122 13.85 9.79 14.93
C VAL A 122 12.45 9.61 15.52
N TYR A 123 11.85 8.44 15.31
CA TYR A 123 10.53 8.13 15.85
C TYR A 123 10.50 7.82 17.35
N GLU A 124 11.66 7.59 17.96
CA GLU A 124 11.86 7.27 19.38
C GLU A 124 13.11 7.95 19.90
N THR A 125 12.99 8.64 21.03
CA THR A 125 14.12 9.16 21.78
C THR A 125 14.92 7.98 22.36
N LEU A 126 16.05 7.66 21.74
CA LEU A 126 17.03 6.77 22.37
C LEU A 126 17.82 7.52 23.46
N PRO A 127 18.39 6.81 24.45
CA PRO A 127 19.42 7.38 25.32
C PRO A 127 20.52 8.02 24.46
N SER A 128 21.06 9.16 24.89
CA SER A 128 21.97 10.01 24.11
C SER A 128 23.25 9.32 23.60
N ASN A 129 23.58 8.14 24.12
CA ASN A 129 24.74 7.33 23.75
C ASN A 129 24.43 6.13 22.84
N ALA A 130 23.17 5.86 22.51
CA ALA A 130 22.77 4.70 21.73
C ALA A 130 22.59 5.07 20.25
N LYS A 131 23.44 4.49 19.38
CA LYS A 131 23.19 4.52 17.93
C LYS A 131 22.00 3.60 17.62
N GLN A 132 21.02 4.10 16.89
CA GLN A 132 19.91 3.26 16.42
C GLN A 132 20.45 2.14 15.52
N PRO A 133 20.08 0.86 15.77
CA PRO A 133 20.41 -0.23 14.86
C PRO A 133 19.82 0.05 13.47
N ARG A 134 20.54 -0.31 12.38
CA ARG A 134 20.04 -0.16 11.00
C ARG A 134 18.64 -0.76 10.79
N GLY A 135 18.35 -1.90 11.43
CA GLY A 135 17.04 -2.57 11.37
C GLY A 135 15.91 -1.90 12.16
N TYR A 136 16.21 -0.90 13.00
CA TYR A 136 15.23 -0.13 13.76
C TYR A 136 14.72 1.11 13.02
N ARG A 137 15.00 1.20 11.71
CA ARG A 137 14.51 2.28 10.85
C ARG A 137 13.37 1.77 9.98
N LEU A 138 12.43 2.66 9.67
CA LEU A 138 11.45 2.44 8.62
C LEU A 138 12.05 2.93 7.30
N PRO A 139 11.87 2.19 6.20
CA PRO A 139 12.25 2.68 4.89
C PRO A 139 11.33 3.81 4.43
N ILE A 140 11.80 4.59 3.47
CA ILE A 140 10.96 5.53 2.72
C ILE A 140 9.73 4.78 2.19
N GLY A 141 8.57 5.40 2.33
CA GLY A 141 7.30 4.79 1.95
C GLY A 141 6.53 4.22 3.13
N PHE A 142 7.09 4.21 4.35
CA PHE A 142 6.38 3.79 5.56
C PHE A 142 6.10 4.97 6.49
N ALA A 143 4.84 5.10 6.88
CA ALA A 143 4.40 5.95 7.96
C ALA A 143 4.32 5.17 9.28
N LYS A 144 4.69 5.82 10.38
CA LYS A 144 4.43 5.34 11.75
C LYS A 144 3.22 6.08 12.33
N GLY A 145 2.38 5.36 13.04
CA GLY A 145 1.25 5.90 13.78
C GLY A 145 1.06 5.15 15.10
N VAL A 146 0.13 5.60 15.91
CA VAL A 146 -0.30 4.92 17.14
C VAL A 146 -1.74 4.47 16.94
N ARG A 147 -2.01 3.19 17.24
CA ARG A 147 -3.36 2.62 17.24
C ARG A 147 -3.57 1.88 18.55
N GLN A 148 -4.49 2.40 19.36
CA GLN A 148 -4.81 1.81 20.67
C GLN A 148 -3.55 1.60 21.53
N SER A 149 -2.72 2.65 21.62
CA SER A 149 -1.44 2.65 22.34
C SER A 149 -0.37 1.69 21.80
N VAL A 150 -0.59 1.08 20.64
CA VAL A 150 0.42 0.27 19.93
C VAL A 150 0.94 1.06 18.74
N ASP A 151 2.26 1.23 18.68
CA ASP A 151 2.92 1.76 17.49
C ASP A 151 2.68 0.82 16.30
N VAL A 152 2.16 1.35 15.20
CA VAL A 152 1.91 0.64 13.94
C VAL A 152 2.61 1.33 12.80
N ALA A 153 3.01 0.56 11.78
CA ALA A 153 3.62 1.09 10.57
C ALA A 153 2.99 0.48 9.33
N TRP A 154 2.82 1.31 8.30
CA TRP A 154 2.31 0.90 6.99
C TRP A 154 2.65 1.90 5.90
N PHE A 155 2.21 1.62 4.68
CA PHE A 155 2.57 2.40 3.52
C PHE A 155 2.00 3.83 3.49
N ASN A 156 2.76 4.74 2.90
CA ASN A 156 2.31 6.03 2.40
C ASN A 156 2.65 6.17 0.90
N CYS A 157 2.46 7.38 0.34
CA CYS A 157 2.66 7.63 -1.09
C CYS A 157 4.06 7.30 -1.62
N ALA A 158 5.11 7.48 -0.81
CA ALA A 158 6.48 7.31 -1.27
C ALA A 158 6.85 5.85 -1.56
N VAL A 159 6.06 4.87 -1.10
CA VAL A 159 6.32 3.46 -1.40
C VAL A 159 6.28 3.14 -2.90
N CYS A 160 5.43 3.86 -3.64
CA CYS A 160 5.27 3.72 -5.09
C CYS A 160 6.00 4.83 -5.86
N HIS A 161 6.32 5.94 -5.19
CA HIS A 161 6.72 7.20 -5.82
C HIS A 161 8.05 7.75 -5.30
N ALA A 162 8.93 6.87 -4.83
CA ALA A 162 10.34 7.17 -4.56
C ALA A 162 11.20 6.03 -5.09
N GLY A 163 12.23 6.36 -5.86
CA GLY A 163 13.09 5.37 -6.52
C GLY A 163 14.57 5.67 -6.32
N LYS A 164 15.41 4.76 -6.81
CA LYS A 164 16.87 4.87 -6.77
C LYS A 164 17.47 4.84 -8.16
N VAL A 165 18.49 5.66 -8.34
CA VAL A 165 19.24 5.80 -9.58
C VAL A 165 20.72 5.75 -9.28
N LYS A 166 21.47 4.99 -10.07
CA LYS A 166 22.93 5.01 -10.11
C LYS A 166 23.39 5.62 -11.43
N VAL A 167 23.94 6.83 -11.33
CA VAL A 167 24.61 7.50 -12.46
C VAL A 167 26.07 7.04 -12.48
N ALA A 168 26.59 6.66 -13.64
CA ALA A 168 27.91 6.03 -13.77
C ALA A 168 29.07 6.88 -13.19
N GLU A 169 28.97 8.20 -13.26
CA GLU A 169 29.99 9.14 -12.79
C GLU A 169 29.87 9.48 -11.29
N GLU A 170 28.80 9.03 -10.63
CA GLU A 170 28.55 9.32 -9.22
C GLU A 170 28.99 8.15 -8.32
N ALA A 171 29.55 8.45 -7.15
CA ALA A 171 30.02 7.43 -6.19
C ALA A 171 28.86 6.65 -5.52
N ASP A 172 27.74 7.33 -5.27
CA ASP A 172 26.58 6.79 -4.55
C ASP A 172 25.33 6.73 -5.44
N GLU A 173 24.30 5.99 -4.99
CA GLU A 173 22.97 6.03 -5.60
C GLU A 173 22.21 7.27 -5.13
N ARG A 174 21.43 7.88 -6.02
CA ARG A 174 20.51 8.98 -5.72
C ARG A 174 19.13 8.45 -5.44
N ILE A 175 18.52 8.94 -4.36
CA ILE A 175 17.09 8.78 -4.09
C ILE A 175 16.37 9.96 -4.74
N ILE A 176 15.45 9.66 -5.65
CA ILE A 176 14.61 10.70 -6.27
C ILE A 176 13.17 10.52 -5.78
N LEU A 177 12.63 11.57 -5.17
CA LEU A 177 11.22 11.62 -4.78
C LEU A 177 10.39 12.03 -5.99
N GLY A 178 9.24 11.40 -6.20
CA GLY A 178 8.34 11.65 -7.33
C GLY A 178 8.55 10.74 -8.53
N MET A 179 9.69 10.04 -8.63
CA MET A 179 9.91 9.02 -9.67
C MET A 179 9.17 7.71 -9.33
N PRO A 180 8.85 6.87 -10.32
CA PRO A 180 8.41 5.49 -10.08
C PRO A 180 9.38 4.71 -9.18
N ALA A 181 8.86 4.00 -8.17
CA ALA A 181 9.68 3.15 -7.31
C ALA A 181 10.17 1.92 -8.09
N ASN A 182 11.34 1.98 -8.69
CA ASN A 182 11.88 0.95 -9.59
C ASN A 182 12.33 -0.34 -8.89
N THR A 183 12.61 -0.31 -7.59
CA THR A 183 13.21 -1.44 -6.85
C THR A 183 12.23 -2.24 -5.99
N VAL A 184 11.11 -1.64 -5.58
CA VAL A 184 10.20 -2.24 -4.59
C VAL A 184 9.40 -3.39 -5.17
N ASP A 185 9.37 -4.52 -4.46
CA ASP A 185 8.56 -5.69 -4.76
C ASP A 185 7.49 -5.93 -3.68
N LEU A 186 6.32 -5.32 -3.90
CA LEU A 186 5.20 -5.39 -2.96
C LEU A 186 4.60 -6.79 -2.87
N GLU A 187 4.61 -7.55 -3.97
CA GLU A 187 4.06 -8.89 -4.01
C GLU A 187 4.84 -9.84 -3.10
N ARG A 188 6.18 -9.85 -3.22
CA ARG A 188 7.03 -10.66 -2.34
C ARG A 188 6.93 -10.22 -0.89
N PHE A 189 6.86 -8.92 -0.64
CA PHE A 189 6.68 -8.42 0.71
C PHE A 189 5.37 -8.95 1.34
N PHE A 190 4.24 -8.88 0.62
CA PHE A 190 2.98 -9.42 1.12
C PHE A 190 3.05 -10.92 1.36
N LEU A 191 3.64 -11.68 0.44
CA LEU A 191 3.81 -13.13 0.61
C LEU A 191 4.71 -13.48 1.79
N ALA A 192 5.74 -12.68 2.08
CA ALA A 192 6.59 -12.87 3.25
C ALA A 192 5.82 -12.63 4.56
N LEU A 193 4.98 -11.57 4.62
CA LEU A 193 4.11 -11.32 5.77
C LEU A 193 3.12 -12.47 5.98
N PHE A 194 2.50 -12.98 4.91
CA PHE A 194 1.54 -14.08 4.99
C PHE A 194 2.20 -15.40 5.41
N GLN A 195 3.38 -15.72 4.89
CA GLN A 195 4.14 -16.90 5.30
C GLN A 195 4.55 -16.82 6.76
N SER A 196 5.04 -15.65 7.19
CA SER A 196 5.40 -15.42 8.59
C SER A 196 4.20 -15.63 9.50
N ALA A 197 3.01 -15.11 9.17
CA ALA A 197 1.80 -15.28 9.97
C ALA A 197 1.30 -16.75 10.02
N ALA A 198 1.53 -17.52 8.95
CA ALA A 198 1.19 -18.93 8.89
C ALA A 198 2.17 -19.81 9.69
N ASP A 199 3.40 -19.36 9.90
CA ASP A 199 4.44 -20.08 10.63
C ASP A 199 4.12 -20.21 12.13
N LYS A 200 4.48 -21.35 12.73
CA LYS A 200 4.27 -21.63 14.16
C LYS A 200 5.14 -20.75 15.07
N ARG A 201 6.23 -20.18 14.54
CA ARG A 201 7.07 -19.20 15.25
C ARG A 201 6.38 -17.83 15.39
N PHE A 202 5.23 -17.59 14.75
CA PHE A 202 4.45 -16.37 14.95
C PHE A 202 3.68 -16.40 16.27
N GLU A 203 4.43 -16.46 17.36
CA GLU A 203 3.93 -16.51 18.73
C GLU A 203 4.80 -15.64 19.62
N TRP A 204 4.19 -15.07 20.66
CA TRP A 204 4.86 -14.14 21.58
C TRP A 204 6.20 -14.67 22.11
N LYS A 205 6.26 -15.94 22.54
CA LYS A 205 7.49 -16.57 23.08
C LYS A 205 8.67 -16.58 22.11
N HIS A 206 8.42 -16.56 20.80
CA HIS A 206 9.46 -16.62 19.77
C HIS A 206 9.81 -15.23 19.24
N LEU A 207 8.84 -14.31 19.25
CA LEU A 207 8.99 -12.97 18.68
C LEU A 207 9.50 -11.94 19.70
N ARG A 208 9.17 -12.11 20.99
CA ARG A 208 9.52 -11.13 22.04
C ARG A 208 11.02 -10.84 22.06
N ASP A 209 11.83 -11.90 22.11
CA ASP A 209 13.28 -11.75 22.28
C ASP A 209 13.89 -11.00 21.09
N GLU A 210 13.37 -11.17 19.88
CA GLU A 210 13.85 -10.44 18.71
C GLU A 210 13.38 -8.98 18.68
N MET A 211 12.19 -8.69 19.21
CA MET A 211 11.71 -7.32 19.39
C MET A 211 12.53 -6.57 20.46
N GLU A 212 12.85 -7.21 21.60
CA GLU A 212 13.62 -6.59 22.69
C GLU A 212 15.12 -6.44 22.39
N LYS A 213 15.68 -7.21 21.45
CA LYS A 213 17.05 -6.97 20.95
C LYS A 213 17.16 -5.68 20.14
N GLN A 214 16.07 -5.23 19.55
CA GLN A 214 16.07 -4.11 18.61
C GLN A 214 15.51 -2.83 19.22
N GLY A 215 14.57 -2.94 20.17
CA GLY A 215 13.98 -1.82 20.89
C GLY A 215 14.06 -1.97 22.41
N PRO A 216 13.44 -1.06 23.18
CA PRO A 216 13.43 -1.16 24.63
C PRO A 216 12.59 -2.36 25.09
N LYS A 217 12.94 -2.90 26.26
CA LYS A 217 12.23 -4.04 26.87
C LYS A 217 10.77 -3.69 27.15
N PHE A 218 9.90 -4.69 27.04
CA PHE A 218 8.49 -4.52 27.38
C PHE A 218 8.29 -4.52 28.89
N SER A 219 7.54 -3.55 29.40
CA SER A 219 7.02 -3.57 30.76
C SER A 219 6.07 -4.76 30.98
N PHE A 220 5.84 -5.16 32.23
CA PHE A 220 4.96 -6.30 32.54
C PHE A 220 3.56 -6.18 31.90
N VAL A 221 2.97 -4.98 31.93
CA VAL A 221 1.64 -4.73 31.34
C VAL A 221 1.69 -4.84 29.81
N GLU A 222 2.73 -4.29 29.18
CA GLU A 222 2.91 -4.43 27.73
C GLU A 222 3.12 -5.88 27.32
N GLN A 223 3.87 -6.68 28.09
CA GLN A 223 4.05 -8.10 27.80
C GLN A 223 2.70 -8.84 27.75
N LEU A 224 1.82 -8.59 28.73
CA LEU A 224 0.48 -9.19 28.74
C LEU A 224 -0.36 -8.72 27.55
N MET A 225 -0.37 -7.43 27.27
CA MET A 225 -1.09 -6.86 26.12
C MET A 225 -0.59 -7.47 24.81
N TRP A 226 0.72 -7.57 24.61
CA TRP A 226 1.30 -8.09 23.38
C TRP A 226 1.06 -9.58 23.22
N GLN A 227 1.19 -10.35 24.29
CA GLN A 227 0.97 -11.80 24.28
C GLN A 227 -0.48 -12.17 23.95
N TRP A 228 -1.44 -11.48 24.57
CA TRP A 228 -2.85 -11.89 24.53
C TRP A 228 -3.72 -11.10 23.54
N VAL A 229 -3.26 -9.93 23.11
CA VAL A 229 -4.04 -9.04 22.23
C VAL A 229 -3.29 -8.75 20.93
N VAL A 230 -2.10 -8.14 21.00
CA VAL A 230 -1.42 -7.61 19.80
C VAL A 230 -0.99 -8.72 18.84
N ILE A 231 -0.25 -9.72 19.32
CA ILE A 231 0.25 -10.81 18.45
C ILE A 231 -0.90 -11.64 17.87
N PRO A 232 -1.88 -12.13 18.66
CA PRO A 232 -3.00 -12.91 18.11
C PRO A 232 -3.84 -12.15 17.09
N ASN A 233 -4.15 -10.87 17.36
CA ASN A 233 -4.94 -10.05 16.43
C ASN A 233 -4.16 -9.76 15.14
N THR A 234 -2.85 -9.50 15.25
CA THR A 234 -2.00 -9.27 14.08
C THR A 234 -1.90 -10.53 13.22
N ARG A 235 -1.69 -11.70 13.85
CA ARG A 235 -1.66 -12.99 13.14
C ARG A 235 -2.97 -13.23 12.40
N THR A 236 -4.09 -13.07 13.10
CA THR A 236 -5.43 -13.27 12.53
C THR A 236 -5.67 -12.32 11.34
N GLY A 237 -5.37 -11.03 11.49
CA GLY A 237 -5.56 -10.06 10.40
C GLY A 237 -4.68 -10.35 9.17
N LEU A 238 -3.43 -10.78 9.38
CA LEU A 238 -2.54 -11.17 8.28
C LEU A 238 -3.04 -12.44 7.56
N LEU A 239 -3.57 -13.42 8.30
CA LEU A 239 -4.15 -14.63 7.73
C LEU A 239 -5.45 -14.35 6.97
N GLU A 240 -6.32 -13.48 7.50
CA GLU A 240 -7.52 -13.03 6.79
C GLU A 240 -7.16 -12.35 5.46
N ARG A 241 -6.13 -11.49 5.46
CA ARG A 241 -5.65 -10.82 4.25
C ARG A 241 -5.01 -11.76 3.26
N ARG A 242 -4.26 -12.76 3.75
CA ARG A 242 -3.75 -13.85 2.93
C ARG A 242 -4.89 -14.56 2.23
N ASP A 243 -5.93 -14.96 2.96
CA ASP A 243 -7.04 -15.73 2.38
C ASP A 243 -7.82 -14.91 1.33
N GLN A 244 -7.89 -13.59 1.50
CA GLN A 244 -8.46 -12.68 0.50
C GLN A 244 -7.58 -12.52 -0.76
N LEU A 245 -6.27 -12.32 -0.60
CA LEU A 245 -5.37 -11.92 -1.69
C LEU A 245 -4.61 -13.08 -2.36
N LEU A 246 -4.38 -14.20 -1.66
CA LEU A 246 -3.59 -15.31 -2.19
C LEU A 246 -4.18 -15.91 -3.49
N PRO A 247 -5.51 -16.03 -3.67
CA PRO A 247 -6.08 -16.47 -4.95
C PRO A 247 -5.78 -15.53 -6.13
N LEU A 248 -5.47 -14.25 -5.87
CA LEU A 248 -5.03 -13.29 -6.88
C LEU A 248 -3.52 -13.39 -7.12
N LEU A 249 -2.72 -13.46 -6.05
CA LEU A 249 -1.25 -13.43 -6.13
C LEU A 249 -0.66 -14.78 -6.57
N ARG A 250 -1.24 -15.90 -6.13
CA ARG A 250 -0.75 -17.27 -6.41
C ARG A 250 -1.91 -18.19 -6.80
N PRO A 251 -2.60 -17.91 -7.93
CA PRO A 251 -3.74 -18.71 -8.38
C PRO A 251 -3.38 -20.19 -8.65
N ASP A 252 -2.11 -20.47 -8.95
CA ASP A 252 -1.58 -21.81 -9.19
C ASP A 252 -1.37 -22.64 -7.89
N GLN A 253 -1.31 -21.97 -6.73
CA GLN A 253 -1.04 -22.60 -5.43
C GLN A 253 -2.30 -22.73 -4.56
N THR A 254 -3.39 -22.09 -4.95
CA THR A 254 -4.69 -22.27 -4.30
C THR A 254 -5.36 -23.56 -4.79
N LYS A 255 -5.18 -24.67 -4.05
CA LYS A 255 -5.92 -25.92 -4.30
C LYS A 255 -7.36 -25.75 -3.79
N ARG A 256 -8.35 -26.06 -4.64
CA ARG A 256 -9.75 -26.15 -4.22
C ARG A 256 -9.99 -27.40 -3.39
N THR A 257 -10.63 -27.29 -2.22
CA THR A 257 -11.07 -28.44 -1.42
C THR A 257 -12.36 -29.05 -1.98
N LYS A 258 -12.67 -30.32 -1.63
CA LYS A 258 -13.93 -30.97 -2.06
C LYS A 258 -15.19 -30.27 -1.51
N ALA A 259 -15.10 -29.61 -0.36
CA ALA A 259 -16.19 -28.82 0.21
C ALA A 259 -16.43 -27.51 -0.58
N GLU A 260 -15.37 -26.84 -1.03
CA GLU A 260 -15.46 -25.66 -1.89
C GLU A 260 -16.06 -25.98 -3.28
N ILE A 261 -15.86 -27.21 -3.76
CA ILE A 261 -16.49 -27.72 -4.99
C ILE A 261 -18.00 -27.94 -4.77
N ALA A 262 -18.43 -28.42 -3.60
CA ALA A 262 -19.86 -28.57 -3.28
C ALA A 262 -20.56 -27.22 -3.04
N GLU A 263 -19.83 -26.20 -2.58
CA GLU A 263 -20.31 -24.81 -2.51
C GLU A 263 -20.43 -24.16 -3.90
N ALA A 264 -19.96 -24.79 -4.99
CA ALA A 264 -19.99 -24.26 -6.36
C ALA A 264 -21.41 -23.97 -6.89
N ASP A 265 -22.40 -24.73 -6.45
CA ASP A 265 -23.78 -24.56 -6.91
C ASP A 265 -24.50 -23.41 -6.17
N SER A 266 -24.15 -23.12 -4.91
CA SER A 266 -24.54 -21.88 -4.23
C SER A 266 -23.66 -20.68 -4.60
N ARG A 267 -22.53 -20.92 -5.30
CA ARG A 267 -21.55 -19.91 -5.76
C ARG A 267 -21.99 -19.17 -7.02
N GLU A 268 -22.70 -19.80 -7.95
CA GLU A 268 -23.31 -19.06 -9.06
C GLU A 268 -24.34 -18.07 -8.53
N GLU A 269 -25.12 -18.45 -7.52
CA GLU A 269 -26.09 -17.57 -6.87
C GLU A 269 -25.41 -16.46 -6.03
N TYR A 270 -24.27 -16.71 -5.38
CA TYR A 270 -23.47 -15.66 -4.72
C TYR A 270 -22.84 -14.68 -5.72
N CYS A 271 -22.14 -15.18 -6.75
CA CYS A 271 -21.54 -14.27 -7.73
C CYS A 271 -22.65 -13.57 -8.53
N ALA A 272 -23.75 -14.26 -8.90
CA ALA A 272 -24.90 -13.64 -9.55
C ALA A 272 -25.66 -12.67 -8.65
N SER A 273 -25.81 -12.92 -7.34
CA SER A 273 -26.40 -11.96 -6.40
C SER A 273 -25.47 -10.77 -6.19
N LYS A 274 -24.16 -10.94 -5.99
CA LYS A 274 -23.23 -9.79 -5.98
C LYS A 274 -23.11 -9.09 -7.35
N ILE A 275 -23.57 -9.71 -8.44
CA ILE A 275 -23.68 -9.08 -9.76
C ILE A 275 -25.07 -8.44 -9.97
N LYS A 276 -26.16 -8.95 -9.35
CA LYS A 276 -27.57 -8.53 -9.54
C LYS A 276 -28.19 -7.72 -8.39
N SER A 277 -27.74 -7.88 -7.14
CA SER A 277 -28.42 -7.48 -5.89
C SER A 277 -27.91 -6.17 -5.29
N PHE A 278 -27.57 -5.19 -6.13
CA PHE A 278 -27.27 -3.85 -5.65
C PHE A 278 -28.26 -2.82 -6.20
N PRO A 279 -29.56 -2.90 -5.82
CA PRO A 279 -30.46 -1.76 -5.79
C PRO A 279 -30.13 -0.84 -4.59
N ASP A 280 -30.65 0.39 -4.65
CA ASP A 280 -30.20 1.64 -4.01
C ASP A 280 -30.05 1.72 -2.47
N ASP A 281 -30.24 0.63 -1.73
CA ASP A 281 -30.39 0.67 -0.28
C ASP A 281 -29.44 -0.31 0.45
N VAL A 282 -28.14 -0.03 0.45
CA VAL A 282 -27.22 -0.63 1.44
C VAL A 282 -26.75 0.45 2.39
N GLN A 283 -27.20 0.36 3.64
CA GLN A 283 -26.70 1.20 4.73
C GLN A 283 -25.23 0.85 5.02
N PRO A 284 -24.31 1.84 5.06
CA PRO A 284 -22.92 1.61 5.43
C PRO A 284 -22.86 1.24 6.91
N GLY A 285 -22.82 -0.06 7.18
CA GLY A 285 -22.82 -0.62 8.53
C GLY A 285 -23.19 -2.09 8.61
N GLU A 286 -23.97 -2.62 7.66
CA GLU A 286 -24.43 -4.02 7.72
C GLU A 286 -23.50 -5.05 7.04
N ALA A 287 -22.52 -4.62 6.24
CA ALA A 287 -21.50 -5.50 5.66
C ALA A 287 -20.51 -6.07 6.71
N ARG A 288 -20.62 -5.64 7.97
CA ARG A 288 -19.84 -6.14 9.10
C ARG A 288 -20.69 -6.94 10.09
N LYS A 289 -21.70 -7.70 9.61
CA LYS A 289 -22.15 -8.85 10.40
C LYS A 289 -20.94 -9.77 10.54
N LYS A 290 -20.49 -9.93 11.79
CA LYS A 290 -19.48 -10.91 12.21
C LYS A 290 -19.60 -12.13 11.29
N ARG A 291 -18.60 -12.37 10.43
CA ARG A 291 -18.28 -13.76 10.14
C ARG A 291 -18.19 -14.37 11.53
N GLU A 292 -19.08 -15.31 11.83
CA GLU A 292 -18.92 -16.10 13.04
C GLU A 292 -17.45 -16.50 13.08
N ARG A 293 -16.84 -16.38 14.26
CA ARG A 293 -15.49 -16.88 14.53
C ARG A 293 -15.54 -18.41 14.36
N GLY A 294 -15.83 -18.89 13.16
CA GLY A 294 -15.59 -20.23 12.74
C GLY A 294 -14.09 -20.36 12.83
N SER A 295 -13.65 -21.21 13.74
CA SER A 295 -12.27 -21.67 13.85
C SER A 295 -11.66 -21.70 12.46
N VAL A 296 -10.66 -20.84 12.22
CA VAL A 296 -9.79 -20.95 11.05
C VAL A 296 -9.25 -22.38 11.11
N LYS A 297 -9.80 -23.28 10.28
CA LYS A 297 -9.35 -24.66 10.26
C LYS A 297 -7.91 -24.62 9.76
N GLU A 298 -6.98 -25.10 10.59
CA GLU A 298 -5.53 -25.19 10.34
C GLU A 298 -5.17 -26.13 9.17
N GLU A 299 -6.04 -26.32 8.18
CA GLU A 299 -5.83 -27.36 7.18
C GLU A 299 -5.23 -26.81 5.88
N VAL A 300 -4.06 -27.39 5.58
CA VAL A 300 -3.17 -27.19 4.42
C VAL A 300 -2.20 -26.01 4.52
N TYR A 301 -1.26 -26.15 5.46
CA TYR A 301 0.06 -25.52 5.40
C TYR A 301 0.81 -26.01 4.15
N LEU A 302 1.12 -25.12 3.21
CA LEU A 302 2.24 -25.35 2.31
C LEU A 302 3.52 -25.17 3.14
N SER A 303 4.10 -26.28 3.60
CA SER A 303 5.40 -26.31 4.27
C SER A 303 6.58 -25.99 3.33
N GLY A 304 6.33 -25.83 2.03
CA GLY A 304 7.21 -25.15 1.10
C GLY A 304 6.64 -23.76 0.84
N GLY A 305 7.46 -22.72 1.02
CA GLY A 305 7.05 -21.31 0.83
C GLY A 305 6.35 -21.06 -0.52
N TYR A 306 5.72 -19.89 -0.66
CA TYR A 306 5.03 -19.53 -1.90
C TYR A 306 6.05 -19.41 -3.02
N GLY A 307 6.23 -20.49 -3.78
CA GLY A 307 7.04 -20.47 -4.98
C GLY A 307 6.48 -19.45 -5.98
N PRO A 308 7.26 -19.09 -7.00
CA PRO A 308 6.76 -18.36 -8.16
C PRO A 308 5.56 -19.11 -8.79
N PRO A 309 4.63 -18.40 -9.45
CA PRO A 309 3.50 -19.06 -10.11
C PRO A 309 3.99 -20.07 -11.14
N LYS A 310 3.49 -21.31 -11.07
CA LYS A 310 3.78 -22.35 -12.06
C LYS A 310 2.98 -22.07 -13.33
N ALA A 311 3.73 -21.73 -14.38
CA ALA A 311 3.40 -21.65 -15.81
C ALA A 311 3.14 -20.24 -16.36
N ASN A 312 3.90 -19.91 -17.41
CA ASN A 312 3.66 -18.87 -18.40
C ASN A 312 2.42 -19.20 -19.23
N LYS A 313 1.23 -19.30 -18.61
CA LYS A 313 -0.01 -19.40 -19.38
C LYS A 313 -0.46 -17.98 -19.75
N PRO A 314 -0.85 -17.75 -21.02
CA PRO A 314 -1.13 -16.41 -21.54
C PRO A 314 -2.25 -15.66 -20.80
N ASP A 315 -3.16 -16.38 -20.12
CA ASP A 315 -4.33 -15.80 -19.45
C ASP A 315 -4.29 -15.86 -17.90
N MET A 316 -3.16 -16.30 -17.30
CA MET A 316 -3.00 -16.29 -15.84
C MET A 316 -2.27 -15.02 -15.36
N ALA A 317 -2.65 -14.53 -14.19
CA ALA A 317 -1.95 -13.43 -13.53
C ALA A 317 -0.48 -13.79 -13.31
N THR A 318 0.42 -13.03 -13.95
CA THR A 318 1.86 -13.13 -13.75
C THR A 318 2.26 -12.44 -12.45
N ALA A 319 3.40 -12.82 -11.88
CA ALA A 319 4.02 -12.07 -10.81
C ALA A 319 4.16 -10.58 -11.19
N TRP A 320 3.94 -9.68 -10.23
CA TRP A 320 4.04 -8.24 -10.44
C TRP A 320 5.49 -7.85 -10.69
N GLY A 321 6.39 -8.31 -9.82
CA GLY A 321 7.82 -7.98 -9.83
C GLY A 321 8.13 -6.54 -9.39
N PRO A 322 9.42 -6.16 -9.38
CA PRO A 322 9.86 -4.84 -8.95
C PRO A 322 9.23 -3.69 -9.76
N GLY A 323 8.74 -2.69 -9.04
CA GLY A 323 8.18 -1.45 -9.58
C GLY A 323 6.75 -1.55 -10.12
N ARG A 324 6.04 -2.63 -9.78
CA ARG A 324 4.68 -2.88 -10.27
C ARG A 324 3.72 -3.26 -9.15
N VAL A 325 2.44 -2.99 -9.40
CA VAL A 325 1.34 -3.39 -8.51
C VAL A 325 0.05 -3.62 -9.30
N ASP A 326 -0.79 -4.55 -8.85
CA ASP A 326 -2.20 -4.57 -9.26
C ASP A 326 -2.97 -3.52 -8.46
N THR A 327 -3.41 -2.46 -9.15
CA THR A 327 -4.02 -1.31 -8.48
C THR A 327 -5.44 -1.59 -7.97
N PHE A 328 -6.21 -2.44 -8.64
CA PHE A 328 -7.67 -2.48 -8.45
C PHE A 328 -8.21 -3.81 -7.99
N ASN A 329 -7.58 -4.93 -8.32
CA ASN A 329 -8.06 -6.22 -7.82
C ASN A 329 -7.96 -6.30 -6.29
N PRO A 330 -6.89 -5.84 -5.62
CA PRO A 330 -6.89 -5.74 -4.16
C PRO A 330 -8.07 -4.94 -3.59
N TYR A 331 -8.53 -3.87 -4.26
CA TYR A 331 -9.74 -3.14 -3.84
C TYR A 331 -11.00 -3.97 -3.90
N LYS A 332 -11.21 -4.66 -5.03
CA LYS A 332 -12.38 -5.52 -5.22
C LYS A 332 -12.45 -6.55 -4.10
N LEU A 333 -11.31 -7.16 -3.77
CA LEU A 333 -11.20 -8.23 -2.78
C LEU A 333 -11.34 -7.71 -1.34
N ILE A 334 -10.68 -6.61 -1.01
CA ILE A 334 -10.58 -6.13 0.38
C ILE A 334 -11.71 -5.17 0.74
N HIS A 335 -12.00 -4.20 -0.12
CA HIS A 335 -12.95 -3.12 0.18
C HIS A 335 -14.37 -3.44 -0.27
N PHE A 336 -14.52 -4.21 -1.35
CA PHE A 336 -15.84 -4.60 -1.87
C PHE A 336 -16.25 -6.03 -1.52
N ASP A 337 -15.39 -6.76 -0.80
CA ASP A 337 -15.62 -8.17 -0.41
C ASP A 337 -16.00 -9.05 -1.62
N ILE A 338 -15.45 -8.72 -2.79
CA ILE A 338 -15.63 -9.50 -4.02
C ILE A 338 -14.60 -10.63 -3.98
N ARG A 339 -15.08 -11.85 -3.88
CA ARG A 339 -14.22 -13.03 -3.97
C ARG A 339 -13.49 -13.06 -5.32
N ALA A 340 -12.20 -13.42 -5.30
CA ALA A 340 -11.35 -13.49 -6.50
C ALA A 340 -11.95 -14.39 -7.59
N GLU A 341 -12.68 -15.43 -7.21
CA GLU A 341 -13.35 -16.35 -8.15
C GLU A 341 -14.48 -15.69 -8.93
N CYS A 342 -15.09 -14.62 -8.40
CA CYS A 342 -16.12 -13.84 -9.11
C CYS A 342 -15.52 -12.81 -10.10
N LEU A 343 -14.19 -12.77 -10.21
CA LEU A 343 -13.49 -12.02 -11.26
C LEU A 343 -13.22 -12.97 -12.44
N SER A 344 -13.52 -12.50 -13.64
CA SER A 344 -13.11 -13.18 -14.88
C SER A 344 -11.59 -13.30 -14.95
N GLU A 345 -11.07 -14.27 -15.72
CA GLU A 345 -9.62 -14.45 -15.87
C GLU A 345 -8.94 -13.17 -16.37
N LYS A 346 -9.56 -12.48 -17.34
CA LYS A 346 -9.09 -11.19 -17.85
C LYS A 346 -9.09 -10.08 -16.79
N GLU A 347 -10.07 -10.07 -15.89
CA GLU A 347 -10.15 -9.08 -14.81
C GLU A 347 -9.05 -9.25 -13.76
N ARG A 348 -8.53 -10.47 -13.57
CA ARG A 348 -7.49 -10.77 -12.55
C ARG A 348 -6.11 -10.27 -12.93
N VAL A 349 -5.91 -9.81 -14.16
CA VAL A 349 -4.63 -9.30 -14.65
C VAL A 349 -4.65 -7.78 -14.64
N GLY A 350 -4.20 -7.15 -13.55
CA GLY A 350 -4.23 -5.69 -13.39
C GLY A 350 -2.88 -5.03 -13.11
N ALA A 351 -1.77 -5.77 -13.14
CA ALA A 351 -0.47 -5.27 -12.74
C ALA A 351 0.10 -4.22 -13.72
N VAL A 352 0.46 -3.06 -13.19
CA VAL A 352 1.05 -1.94 -13.94
C VAL A 352 2.28 -1.39 -13.26
N ASP A 353 3.09 -0.68 -14.04
CA ASP A 353 4.21 0.09 -13.53
C ASP A 353 3.73 1.26 -12.68
N PHE A 354 4.51 1.65 -11.67
CA PHE A 354 4.19 2.86 -10.91
C PHE A 354 4.32 4.10 -11.81
N PRO A 355 3.33 5.01 -11.84
CA PRO A 355 3.49 6.24 -12.59
C PRO A 355 4.38 7.22 -11.82
N THR A 356 5.00 8.15 -12.56
CA THR A 356 5.60 9.34 -11.96
C THR A 356 4.55 10.25 -11.33
N VAL A 357 4.96 11.08 -10.36
CA VAL A 357 4.12 12.11 -9.75
C VAL A 357 4.77 13.50 -9.77
N PHE A 358 5.65 13.77 -10.73
CA PHE A 358 6.14 15.13 -11.00
C PHE A 358 5.07 16.02 -11.63
N LEU A 359 5.16 17.33 -11.35
CA LEU A 359 4.39 18.38 -12.00
C LEU A 359 2.89 18.05 -12.07
N GLN A 360 2.27 17.74 -10.93
CA GLN A 360 0.88 17.30 -10.92
C GLN A 360 -0.11 18.42 -11.20
N ARG A 361 0.20 19.68 -10.87
CA ARG A 361 -0.69 20.81 -11.09
C ARG A 361 -1.00 21.06 -12.56
N PRO A 362 -0.01 21.19 -13.49
CA PRO A 362 -0.32 21.40 -14.89
C PRO A 362 -1.16 20.26 -15.48
N ARG A 363 -0.98 19.01 -15.01
CA ARG A 363 -1.82 17.88 -15.45
C ARG A 363 -3.30 18.06 -15.12
N GLY A 364 -3.60 18.62 -13.94
CA GLY A 364 -4.98 18.93 -13.55
C GLY A 364 -5.54 20.14 -14.27
N GLU A 365 -4.75 21.20 -14.43
CA GLU A 365 -5.15 22.44 -15.10
C GLU A 365 -5.38 22.23 -16.61
N SER A 366 -4.62 21.34 -17.24
CA SER A 366 -4.82 20.92 -18.64
C SER A 366 -5.99 19.94 -18.83
N GLY A 367 -6.75 19.61 -17.78
CA GLY A 367 -7.93 18.74 -17.88
C GLY A 367 -7.62 17.31 -18.33
N MET A 368 -6.43 16.80 -18.01
CA MET A 368 -6.00 15.48 -18.46
C MET A 368 -6.81 14.35 -17.81
N HIS A 369 -6.95 13.25 -18.55
CA HIS A 369 -7.29 11.96 -17.98
C HIS A 369 -6.08 11.36 -17.25
N LEU A 370 -6.29 10.98 -16.00
CA LEU A 370 -5.31 10.52 -15.03
C LEU A 370 -5.43 9.00 -14.80
N HIS A 371 -4.40 8.43 -14.15
CA HIS A 371 -4.07 7.00 -14.20
C HIS A 371 -3.69 6.52 -15.62
N TRP A 372 -3.05 5.36 -15.71
CA TRP A 372 -2.65 4.79 -17.00
C TRP A 372 -3.82 4.66 -17.97
N ASP A 373 -4.97 4.15 -17.49
CA ASP A 373 -6.18 3.93 -18.27
C ASP A 373 -7.04 5.19 -18.45
N GLY A 374 -6.59 6.35 -17.97
CA GLY A 374 -7.33 7.61 -18.11
C GLY A 374 -8.69 7.62 -17.43
N ASN A 375 -8.85 6.82 -16.37
CA ASN A 375 -10.15 6.53 -15.79
C ASN A 375 -10.66 7.59 -14.81
N ASN A 376 -9.94 8.69 -14.61
CA ASN A 376 -10.36 9.78 -13.73
C ASN A 376 -9.78 11.12 -14.23
N SER A 377 -10.55 12.21 -14.20
CA SER A 377 -10.10 13.55 -14.62
C SER A 377 -9.88 14.53 -13.46
N SER A 378 -9.92 14.06 -12.22
CA SER A 378 -9.79 14.84 -10.99
C SER A 378 -8.56 14.40 -10.20
N LEU A 379 -7.58 15.31 -10.04
CA LEU A 379 -6.39 15.04 -9.22
C LEU A 379 -6.77 14.65 -7.79
N LYS A 380 -7.80 15.29 -7.24
CA LYS A 380 -8.31 15.05 -5.88
C LYS A 380 -8.84 13.62 -5.73
N GLU A 381 -9.74 13.20 -6.61
CA GLU A 381 -10.30 11.84 -6.57
C GLU A 381 -9.23 10.79 -6.86
N ARG A 382 -8.35 11.05 -7.82
CA ARG A 382 -7.20 10.20 -8.16
C ARG A 382 -6.31 9.99 -6.93
N ASN A 383 -5.94 11.05 -6.21
CA ASN A 383 -5.09 10.95 -5.02
C ASN A 383 -5.75 10.13 -3.91
N LEU A 384 -7.03 10.36 -3.65
CA LEU A 384 -7.77 9.60 -2.64
C LEU A 384 -7.92 8.12 -3.05
N SER A 385 -8.16 7.84 -4.33
CA SER A 385 -8.22 6.48 -4.87
C SER A 385 -6.87 5.77 -4.79
N ALA A 386 -5.76 6.46 -5.04
CA ALA A 386 -4.42 5.92 -4.86
C ALA A 386 -4.10 5.65 -3.37
N ALA A 387 -4.60 6.48 -2.45
CA ALA A 387 -4.43 6.28 -1.02
C ALA A 387 -5.10 5.00 -0.50
N PHE A 388 -6.27 4.62 -1.04
CA PHE A 388 -6.84 3.29 -0.77
C PHE A 388 -5.86 2.16 -1.14
N GLY A 389 -5.05 2.36 -2.18
CA GLY A 389 -4.04 1.41 -2.71
C GLY A 389 -2.94 1.13 -1.73
N ALA A 390 -2.54 2.18 -1.02
CA ALA A 390 -1.62 2.09 0.10
C ALA A 390 -2.27 1.49 1.37
N GLY A 391 -3.59 1.31 1.39
CA GLY A 391 -4.33 0.72 2.51
C GLY A 391 -5.06 1.74 3.40
N VAL A 392 -5.38 2.92 2.89
CA VAL A 392 -6.30 3.84 3.58
C VAL A 392 -7.73 3.27 3.58
N THR A 393 -8.52 3.56 4.62
CA THR A 393 -9.97 3.33 4.60
C THR A 393 -10.73 4.65 4.73
N GLU A 394 -12.03 4.62 4.46
CA GLU A 394 -12.87 5.79 4.70
C GLU A 394 -12.79 6.27 6.14
N ASP A 395 -12.62 5.38 7.11
CA ASP A 395 -12.56 5.76 8.52
C ASP A 395 -11.25 6.45 8.87
N THR A 396 -10.13 5.99 8.29
CA THR A 396 -8.80 6.40 8.70
C THR A 396 -8.15 7.45 7.82
N VAL A 397 -8.72 7.77 6.65
CA VAL A 397 -8.16 8.74 5.71
C VAL A 397 -7.77 10.06 6.39
N ASP A 398 -6.53 10.49 6.15
CA ASP A 398 -6.05 11.82 6.52
C ASP A 398 -6.09 12.74 5.30
N PHE A 399 -7.22 13.44 5.14
CA PHE A 399 -7.40 14.39 4.04
C PHE A 399 -6.41 15.56 4.09
N ALA A 400 -5.95 15.97 5.27
CA ALA A 400 -5.05 17.11 5.41
C ALA A 400 -3.65 16.71 4.94
N SER A 401 -3.15 15.55 5.38
CA SER A 401 -1.86 15.01 4.95
C SER A 401 -1.84 14.69 3.45
N ILE A 402 -2.90 14.10 2.90
CA ILE A 402 -3.00 13.85 1.45
C ILE A 402 -3.00 15.17 0.66
N ARG A 403 -3.71 16.21 1.12
CA ARG A 403 -3.70 17.54 0.49
C ARG A 403 -2.33 18.20 0.56
N LYS A 404 -1.63 18.07 1.68
CA LYS A 404 -0.26 18.57 1.86
C LYS A 404 0.69 17.94 0.83
N VAL A 405 0.70 16.62 0.75
CA VAL A 405 1.50 15.88 -0.25
C VAL A 405 1.12 16.30 -1.68
N ALA A 406 -0.18 16.41 -1.97
CA ALA A 406 -0.66 16.81 -3.29
C ALA A 406 -0.21 18.22 -3.69
N ALA A 407 -0.20 19.17 -2.75
CA ALA A 407 0.25 20.53 -2.99
C ALA A 407 1.74 20.56 -3.37
N TRP A 408 2.58 19.85 -2.62
CA TRP A 408 4.01 19.73 -2.88
C TRP A 408 4.32 19.05 -4.22
N LEU A 409 3.65 17.93 -4.52
CA LEU A 409 3.77 17.24 -5.81
C LEU A 409 3.24 18.07 -7.00
N GLY A 410 2.45 19.11 -6.73
CA GLY A 410 1.95 20.02 -7.74
C GLY A 410 3.06 20.72 -8.52
N ASP A 411 4.10 21.14 -7.81
CA ASP A 411 5.27 21.89 -8.31
C ASP A 411 6.55 21.06 -8.41
N LEU A 412 6.53 19.81 -7.95
CA LEU A 412 7.75 19.01 -7.91
C LEU A 412 8.25 18.71 -9.33
N GLU A 413 9.37 19.33 -9.70
CA GLU A 413 10.07 19.10 -10.95
C GLU A 413 10.95 17.84 -10.89
N PRO A 414 11.06 17.09 -11.99
CA PRO A 414 12.08 16.06 -12.11
C PRO A 414 13.48 16.69 -12.12
N PRO A 415 14.51 15.99 -11.59
CA PRO A 415 15.88 16.44 -11.76
C PRO A 415 16.29 16.44 -13.25
N PRO A 416 17.21 17.34 -13.66
CA PRO A 416 17.73 17.35 -15.02
C PRO A 416 18.35 16.00 -15.40
N SER A 417 18.20 15.65 -16.67
CA SER A 417 18.82 14.45 -17.23
C SER A 417 20.35 14.49 -17.07
N PRO A 418 20.98 13.40 -16.61
CA PRO A 418 22.42 13.33 -16.42
C PRO A 418 23.19 12.94 -17.69
N TYR A 419 22.50 12.63 -18.80
CA TYR A 419 23.18 12.18 -20.02
C TYR A 419 23.97 13.33 -20.67
N LYS A 420 25.21 13.04 -21.07
CA LYS A 420 26.03 13.94 -21.88
C LYS A 420 25.66 13.73 -23.35
N LEU A 421 24.92 14.68 -23.92
CA LEU A 421 24.31 14.54 -25.24
C LEU A 421 24.93 15.53 -26.24
N ASP A 422 25.12 15.07 -27.49
CA ASP A 422 25.52 15.95 -28.59
C ASP A 422 24.38 16.91 -28.95
N ARG A 423 24.64 18.22 -28.86
CA ARG A 423 23.59 19.23 -29.03
C ARG A 423 23.01 19.22 -30.45
N ALA A 424 23.84 18.99 -31.47
CA ALA A 424 23.36 18.94 -32.85
C ALA A 424 22.42 17.74 -33.07
N SER A 425 22.73 16.57 -32.48
CA SER A 425 21.87 15.40 -32.49
C SER A 425 20.55 15.65 -31.75
N VAL A 426 20.59 16.31 -30.58
CA VAL A 426 19.39 16.70 -29.83
C VAL A 426 18.50 17.63 -30.65
N ASP A 427 19.07 18.64 -31.33
CA ASP A 427 18.29 19.59 -32.14
C ASP A 427 17.65 18.91 -33.37
N ARG A 428 18.36 18.00 -34.06
CA ARG A 428 17.79 17.18 -35.14
C ARG A 428 16.72 16.22 -34.62
N GLY A 429 16.95 15.61 -33.46
CA GLY A 429 16.02 14.73 -32.78
C GLY A 429 14.73 15.43 -32.37
N LYS A 430 14.83 16.69 -31.91
CA LYS A 430 13.69 17.54 -31.61
C LYS A 430 12.80 17.71 -32.83
N ALA A 431 13.37 17.99 -34.01
CA ALA A 431 12.59 18.12 -35.24
C ALA A 431 11.83 16.82 -35.58
N VAL A 432 12.46 15.65 -35.43
CA VAL A 432 11.80 14.35 -35.61
C VAL A 432 10.68 14.16 -34.59
N TYR A 433 10.93 14.46 -33.31
CA TYR A 433 9.96 14.34 -32.23
C TYR A 433 8.73 15.22 -32.44
N MET A 434 8.92 16.49 -32.82
CA MET A 434 7.81 17.42 -33.02
C MET A 434 6.84 16.93 -34.10
N ASN A 435 7.35 16.26 -35.13
CA ASN A 435 6.53 15.72 -36.22
C ASN A 435 5.81 14.41 -35.86
N ASN A 436 6.33 13.62 -34.92
CA ASN A 436 5.88 12.24 -34.69
C ASN A 436 5.27 11.98 -33.30
N CYS A 437 5.61 12.79 -32.30
CA CYS A 437 5.38 12.46 -30.89
C CYS A 437 4.68 13.59 -30.11
N ALA A 438 5.01 14.85 -30.40
CA ALA A 438 4.60 15.99 -29.58
C ALA A 438 3.07 16.16 -29.46
N SER A 439 2.30 15.77 -30.47
CA SER A 439 0.84 15.88 -30.45
C SER A 439 0.18 15.06 -29.34
N CYS A 440 0.75 13.91 -28.99
CA CYS A 440 0.27 13.05 -27.90
C CYS A 440 0.96 13.34 -26.58
N HIS A 441 2.24 13.70 -26.61
CA HIS A 441 3.05 13.74 -25.40
C HIS A 441 3.29 15.15 -24.84
N GLY A 442 3.23 16.23 -25.63
CA GLY A 442 3.88 17.48 -25.25
C GLY A 442 5.35 17.47 -25.63
N TYR A 443 6.13 18.47 -25.23
CA TYR A 443 7.52 18.62 -25.67
C TYR A 443 8.38 19.40 -24.66
N HIS A 444 9.70 19.36 -24.82
CA HIS A 444 10.64 20.16 -24.03
C HIS A 444 11.10 21.37 -24.85
N ASP A 445 10.94 22.59 -24.31
CA ASP A 445 11.34 23.80 -25.04
C ASP A 445 12.85 24.09 -24.95
N GLY A 446 13.53 23.48 -23.98
CA GLY A 446 14.96 23.67 -23.70
C GLY A 446 15.22 24.01 -22.23
N ALA A 447 14.23 24.59 -21.55
CA ALA A 447 14.26 24.88 -20.12
C ALA A 447 13.17 24.12 -19.35
N ASN A 448 11.97 24.02 -19.92
CA ASN A 448 10.80 23.46 -19.23
C ASN A 448 10.09 22.42 -20.10
N TYR A 449 9.32 21.59 -19.41
CA TYR A 449 8.33 20.73 -20.06
C TYR A 449 7.08 21.52 -20.44
N VAL A 450 6.66 21.43 -21.69
CA VAL A 450 5.47 22.09 -22.22
C VAL A 450 4.33 21.07 -22.33
N PHE A 451 3.26 21.32 -21.58
CA PHE A 451 2.04 20.51 -21.53
C PHE A 451 1.06 20.88 -22.65
N GLU A 452 1.55 20.91 -23.89
CA GLU A 452 0.75 21.23 -25.07
C GLU A 452 0.79 20.12 -26.11
N GLY A 453 -0.37 19.65 -26.54
CA GLY A 453 -0.49 18.66 -27.61
C GLY A 453 -1.96 18.33 -27.82
N ALA A 454 -2.37 18.19 -29.08
CA ALA A 454 -3.79 17.99 -29.43
C ALA A 454 -4.44 16.77 -28.75
N LYS A 455 -3.64 15.77 -28.38
CA LYS A 455 -4.07 14.54 -27.72
C LYS A 455 -3.44 14.33 -26.33
N LEU A 456 -2.76 15.34 -25.78
CA LEU A 456 -2.10 15.22 -24.48
C LEU A 456 -3.11 14.95 -23.36
N GLY A 457 -2.83 13.92 -22.57
CA GLY A 457 -3.71 13.48 -21.48
C GLY A 457 -5.06 12.94 -21.96
N GLN A 458 -5.26 12.77 -23.26
CA GLN A 458 -6.45 12.13 -23.81
C GLN A 458 -6.25 10.63 -23.89
N VAL A 459 -7.35 9.88 -23.89
CA VAL A 459 -7.32 8.42 -23.99
C VAL A 459 -7.18 8.01 -25.45
N GLU A 460 -6.11 7.30 -25.76
CA GLU A 460 -5.90 6.67 -27.05
C GLU A 460 -6.49 5.25 -27.05
N ASP A 461 -7.34 4.95 -28.02
CA ASP A 461 -8.07 3.68 -28.09
C ASP A 461 -7.13 2.47 -28.18
N ILE A 462 -7.46 1.39 -27.46
CA ILE A 462 -6.66 0.17 -27.40
C ILE A 462 -6.46 -0.49 -28.78
N ALA A 463 -7.43 -0.38 -29.69
CA ALA A 463 -7.31 -0.90 -31.05
C ALA A 463 -6.28 -0.13 -31.88
N TYR A 464 -6.03 1.13 -31.54
CA TYR A 464 -5.07 1.99 -32.21
C TYR A 464 -3.69 1.96 -31.54
N ILE A 465 -3.61 2.11 -30.21
CA ILE A 465 -2.32 2.09 -29.49
C ILE A 465 -1.75 0.67 -29.37
N GLN A 466 -2.60 -0.36 -29.37
CA GLN A 466 -2.27 -1.79 -29.45
C GLN A 466 -1.34 -2.31 -28.35
N THR A 467 -1.17 -1.57 -27.24
CA THR A 467 -0.43 -2.03 -26.06
C THR A 467 -1.23 -3.09 -25.30
N ASP A 468 -0.64 -3.72 -24.29
CA ASP A 468 -1.31 -4.76 -23.50
C ASP A 468 -2.63 -4.27 -22.88
N ALA A 469 -3.70 -5.07 -22.95
CA ALA A 469 -5.04 -4.69 -22.48
C ALA A 469 -5.38 -5.13 -21.04
N GLY A 470 -4.46 -5.80 -20.33
CA GLY A 470 -4.69 -6.38 -19.00
C GLY A 470 -5.27 -5.37 -18.02
N ARG A 471 -4.58 -4.24 -17.84
CA ARG A 471 -5.01 -3.16 -16.93
C ARG A 471 -6.39 -2.59 -17.28
N LEU A 472 -6.73 -2.51 -18.58
CA LEU A 472 -8.04 -2.04 -19.03
C LEU A 472 -9.16 -3.00 -18.66
N ASP A 473 -8.94 -4.30 -18.81
CA ASP A 473 -9.96 -5.29 -18.52
C ASP A 473 -10.13 -5.54 -17.02
N SER A 474 -9.07 -5.29 -16.22
CA SER A 474 -9.18 -5.25 -14.76
C SER A 474 -10.12 -4.14 -14.29
N TYR A 475 -10.07 -2.94 -14.86
CA TYR A 475 -11.02 -1.89 -14.47
C TYR A 475 -12.34 -2.04 -15.23
N THR A 476 -13.41 -2.47 -14.58
CA THR A 476 -14.70 -2.75 -15.24
C THR A 476 -15.72 -1.62 -15.04
N LYS A 477 -16.77 -1.58 -15.87
CA LYS A 477 -17.94 -0.71 -15.63
C LYS A 477 -18.57 -0.93 -14.25
N ARG A 478 -18.52 -2.17 -13.78
CA ARG A 478 -18.91 -2.55 -12.41
C ARG A 478 -18.05 -1.83 -11.37
N MET A 479 -16.72 -1.85 -11.53
CA MET A 479 -15.78 -1.14 -10.64
C MET A 479 -16.05 0.38 -10.62
N GLU A 480 -16.23 0.99 -11.80
CA GLU A 480 -16.59 2.42 -11.92
C GLU A 480 -17.83 2.76 -11.10
N LYS A 481 -18.92 1.99 -11.28
CA LYS A 481 -20.18 2.19 -10.55
C LYS A 481 -19.94 2.11 -9.04
N TYR A 482 -19.24 1.08 -8.57
CA TYR A 482 -18.96 0.89 -7.15
C TYR A 482 -18.19 2.07 -6.54
N GLN A 483 -17.10 2.51 -7.18
CA GLN A 483 -16.30 3.62 -6.67
C GLN A 483 -17.15 4.90 -6.52
N LYS A 484 -17.99 5.21 -7.51
CA LYS A 484 -18.82 6.42 -7.47
C LYS A 484 -19.91 6.34 -6.41
N GLU A 485 -20.52 5.18 -6.21
CA GLU A 485 -21.64 5.02 -5.27
C GLU A 485 -21.20 4.88 -3.81
N HIS A 486 -20.05 4.26 -3.58
CA HIS A 486 -19.67 3.82 -2.24
C HIS A 486 -18.52 4.62 -1.64
N PHE A 487 -17.62 5.20 -2.44
CA PHE A 487 -16.48 5.92 -1.88
C PHE A 487 -16.82 7.38 -1.56
N PHE A 488 -16.56 7.75 -0.30
CA PHE A 488 -16.66 9.10 0.26
C PHE A 488 -18.03 9.77 0.14
N ARG A 489 -19.10 8.96 0.12
CA ARG A 489 -20.49 9.44 0.05
C ARG A 489 -20.83 10.44 1.17
N PHE A 490 -20.22 10.31 2.35
CA PHE A 490 -20.38 11.22 3.49
C PHE A 490 -19.07 11.38 4.26
N ARG A 491 -18.39 12.54 4.21
CA ARG A 491 -17.39 12.97 5.21
C ARG A 491 -16.74 14.29 4.81
N ASP A 492 -17.21 15.37 5.42
CA ASP A 492 -16.33 16.43 5.88
C ASP A 492 -16.66 16.66 7.37
N GLY A 493 -15.63 16.63 8.21
CA GLY A 493 -15.74 16.67 9.68
C GLY A 493 -15.24 15.38 10.31
N GLY A 494 -14.03 15.42 10.90
CA GLY A 494 -13.34 14.27 11.53
C GLY A 494 -14.09 13.64 12.72
N TYR A 495 -13.39 12.85 13.53
CA TYR A 495 -13.94 12.04 14.65
C TYR A 495 -14.98 12.75 15.56
N PHE A 496 -14.96 14.08 15.67
CA PHE A 496 -15.96 14.89 16.37
C PHE A 496 -17.38 14.78 15.78
N SER A 497 -17.50 14.43 14.49
CA SER A 497 -18.75 14.23 13.78
C SER A 497 -19.53 13.00 14.28
N TYR A 498 -18.89 11.99 14.88
CA TYR A 498 -19.59 10.78 15.31
C TYR A 498 -20.53 11.03 16.52
N ALA A 499 -20.08 11.80 17.50
CA ALA A 499 -20.89 12.16 18.67
C ALA A 499 -22.04 13.13 18.30
N VAL A 500 -21.78 14.05 17.38
CA VAL A 500 -22.78 15.01 16.88
C VAL A 500 -23.80 14.31 15.97
N ASN A 501 -23.38 13.32 15.16
CA ASN A 501 -24.28 12.52 14.32
C ASN A 501 -25.22 11.61 15.11
N PHE A 502 -24.79 11.09 16.27
CA PHE A 502 -25.68 10.31 17.15
C PHE A 502 -26.82 11.18 17.72
N LEU A 503 -26.53 12.44 18.03
CA LEU A 503 -27.52 13.41 18.55
C LEU A 503 -28.40 14.02 17.43
N GLN A 504 -27.87 14.19 16.22
CA GLN A 504 -28.60 14.80 15.09
C GLN A 504 -29.52 13.84 14.32
N ARG A 505 -29.31 12.51 14.40
CA ARG A 505 -30.15 11.52 13.70
C ARG A 505 -31.62 11.50 14.16
N ARG A 506 -31.94 12.13 15.30
CA ARG A 506 -33.25 12.05 15.93
C ARG A 506 -34.15 13.27 15.70
N ASP A 507 -33.65 14.34 15.07
CA ASP A 507 -34.42 15.57 14.88
C ASP A 507 -34.19 16.20 13.50
N LYS A 508 -35.24 16.18 12.66
CA LYS A 508 -35.25 16.79 11.32
C LYS A 508 -35.21 18.33 11.35
N ASN A 509 -35.37 18.95 12.51
CA ASN A 509 -35.42 20.40 12.71
C ASN A 509 -34.20 20.97 13.46
N SER A 510 -33.09 20.24 13.54
CA SER A 510 -31.90 20.72 14.25
C SER A 510 -31.33 22.01 13.63
N PRO A 511 -31.10 23.07 14.42
CA PRO A 511 -30.61 24.37 13.92
C PRO A 511 -29.16 24.34 13.42
N TRP A 512 -28.42 23.25 13.58
CA TRP A 512 -26.99 23.13 13.23
C TRP A 512 -26.71 22.61 11.81
N ARG A 513 -27.72 22.58 10.93
CA ARG A 513 -27.62 22.05 9.54
C ARG A 513 -26.62 22.78 8.63
N PHE A 514 -26.20 23.99 9.01
CA PHE A 514 -25.36 24.87 8.19
C PHE A 514 -23.85 24.63 8.37
N LEU A 515 -23.43 23.75 9.30
CA LEU A 515 -22.04 23.32 9.39
C LEU A 515 -21.79 22.30 8.26
N GLY A 516 -21.22 22.81 7.17
CA GLY A 516 -21.23 22.27 5.81
C GLY A 516 -20.90 20.79 5.65
N ARG A 517 -21.75 20.11 4.87
CA ARG A 517 -21.45 18.83 4.22
C ARG A 517 -20.89 19.13 2.83
N GLU A 518 -19.57 19.26 2.67
CA GLU A 518 -18.99 18.95 1.38
C GLU A 518 -18.91 17.42 1.28
N THR A 519 -19.52 16.85 0.24
CA THR A 519 -19.37 15.43 -0.05
C THR A 519 -18.09 15.27 -0.86
N GLN A 520 -17.20 14.41 -0.40
CA GLN A 520 -15.97 14.03 -1.11
C GLN A 520 -16.22 12.88 -2.10
N GLN A 521 -17.50 12.58 -2.38
CA GLN A 521 -17.94 11.46 -3.20
C GLN A 521 -17.33 11.53 -4.59
N PHE A 522 -16.86 10.37 -5.07
CA PHE A 522 -16.27 10.26 -6.38
C PHE A 522 -17.30 10.44 -7.50
N GLN A 523 -17.00 11.32 -8.47
CA GLN A 523 -17.87 11.64 -9.60
C GLN A 523 -17.18 11.43 -10.95
N ASN A 524 -15.86 11.56 -11.01
CA ASN A 524 -15.10 11.66 -12.26
C ASN A 524 -14.53 10.33 -12.74
N PHE A 525 -14.72 9.24 -11.99
CA PHE A 525 -14.32 7.91 -12.43
C PHE A 525 -15.13 7.45 -13.65
N LYS A 526 -14.44 6.92 -14.67
CA LYS A 526 -15.03 6.38 -15.89
C LYS A 526 -14.20 5.24 -16.46
N LYS A 527 -14.81 4.10 -16.76
CA LYS A 527 -14.20 3.05 -17.57
C LYS A 527 -14.09 3.54 -19.02
N THR A 528 -12.85 3.60 -19.49
CA THR A 528 -12.38 3.99 -20.83
C THR A 528 -12.10 2.77 -21.72
N ASN A 529 -11.73 3.00 -22.98
CA ASN A 529 -11.38 1.95 -23.94
C ASN A 529 -9.88 1.97 -24.34
N GLY A 530 -9.01 2.52 -23.50
CA GLY A 530 -7.63 2.79 -23.90
C GLY A 530 -6.79 3.41 -22.80
N TYR A 531 -5.60 3.87 -23.17
CA TYR A 531 -4.63 4.46 -22.24
C TYR A 531 -4.46 5.96 -22.46
N ALA A 532 -4.27 6.71 -21.38
CA ALA A 532 -4.02 8.14 -21.43
C ALA A 532 -2.61 8.42 -21.98
N ASN A 533 -2.52 9.37 -22.92
CA ASN A 533 -1.25 9.84 -23.44
C ASN A 533 -0.53 10.67 -22.37
N ALA A 534 0.46 10.05 -21.71
CA ALA A 534 1.19 10.67 -20.61
C ALA A 534 2.27 11.65 -21.12
N PRO A 535 2.48 12.82 -20.47
CA PRO A 535 3.63 13.66 -20.71
C PRO A 535 4.91 12.93 -20.29
N LEU A 536 6.04 13.33 -20.85
CA LEU A 536 7.35 12.67 -20.75
C LEU A 536 8.34 13.41 -19.83
N ASP A 537 7.88 14.29 -18.95
CA ASP A 537 8.72 15.03 -17.99
C ASP A 537 9.61 14.14 -17.11
N GLY A 538 10.94 14.26 -17.18
CA GLY A 538 11.84 13.36 -16.45
C GLY A 538 11.80 11.93 -17.00
N LEU A 539 11.66 11.77 -18.32
CA LEU A 539 11.54 10.49 -19.03
C LEU A 539 12.63 9.49 -18.65
N TRP A 540 13.84 10.00 -18.41
CA TRP A 540 15.01 9.20 -18.08
C TRP A 540 14.89 8.39 -16.79
N LEU A 541 13.97 8.77 -15.89
CA LEU A 541 13.70 8.10 -14.61
C LEU A 541 12.64 7.01 -14.67
N ARG A 542 11.98 6.84 -15.83
CA ARG A 542 10.71 6.11 -15.95
C ARG A 542 10.82 4.77 -16.66
N ALA A 543 12.04 4.27 -16.84
CA ALA A 543 12.22 2.92 -17.36
C ALA A 543 11.84 1.89 -16.28
N PRO A 544 11.31 0.72 -16.68
CA PRO A 544 10.95 0.34 -18.04
C PRO A 544 9.70 1.06 -18.58
N TYR A 545 9.58 1.16 -19.90
CA TYR A 545 8.56 1.93 -20.61
C TYR A 545 7.28 1.15 -20.91
N LEU A 546 6.23 1.89 -21.29
CA LEU A 546 4.81 1.49 -21.36
C LEU A 546 4.16 1.33 -19.98
N HIS A 547 2.82 1.31 -19.95
CA HIS A 547 2.02 1.29 -18.71
C HIS A 547 2.32 0.08 -17.78
N ASN A 548 2.84 -1.01 -18.33
CA ASN A 548 3.19 -2.23 -17.62
C ASN A 548 4.71 -2.45 -17.50
N GLY A 549 5.52 -1.51 -17.98
CA GLY A 549 6.97 -1.57 -17.96
C GLY A 549 7.53 -2.78 -18.74
N SER A 550 6.98 -3.06 -19.92
CA SER A 550 7.34 -4.22 -20.73
C SER A 550 8.47 -3.97 -21.72
N VAL A 551 8.95 -2.72 -21.84
CA VAL A 551 10.03 -2.34 -22.77
C VAL A 551 11.19 -1.70 -21.97
N PRO A 552 12.38 -2.31 -21.92
CA PRO A 552 13.41 -1.89 -20.95
C PRO A 552 14.09 -0.55 -21.26
N THR A 553 14.27 -0.21 -22.54
CA THR A 553 15.05 0.96 -22.98
C THR A 553 14.30 1.80 -24.01
N LEU A 554 14.64 3.09 -24.12
CA LEU A 554 14.07 3.96 -25.16
C LEU A 554 14.44 3.47 -26.55
N ALA A 555 15.67 2.99 -26.74
CA ALA A 555 16.10 2.38 -27.98
C ALA A 555 15.21 1.19 -28.38
N ALA A 556 14.90 0.29 -27.44
CA ALA A 556 14.01 -0.84 -27.71
C ALA A 556 12.57 -0.41 -28.01
N LEU A 557 12.09 0.71 -27.44
CA LEU A 557 10.76 1.24 -27.75
C LEU A 557 10.64 1.69 -29.22
N LEU A 558 11.73 2.17 -29.81
CA LEU A 558 11.84 2.56 -31.21
C LEU A 558 12.07 1.37 -32.16
N GLU A 559 12.08 0.14 -31.66
CA GLU A 559 12.13 -1.07 -32.47
C GLU A 559 10.73 -1.71 -32.64
N PRO A 560 10.50 -2.40 -33.78
CA PRO A 560 9.31 -3.23 -33.96
C PRO A 560 9.13 -4.22 -32.79
N PRO A 561 7.89 -4.49 -32.32
CA PRO A 561 7.63 -5.37 -31.18
C PRO A 561 8.32 -6.73 -31.24
N GLU A 562 8.46 -7.32 -32.43
CA GLU A 562 9.16 -8.57 -32.68
C GLU A 562 10.64 -8.53 -32.26
N ASN A 563 11.30 -7.38 -32.40
CA ASN A 563 12.72 -7.17 -32.07
C ASN A 563 12.95 -6.71 -30.63
N ARG A 564 11.88 -6.37 -29.89
CA ARG A 564 11.99 -5.95 -28.47
C ARG A 564 12.43 -7.12 -27.58
N PRO A 565 13.22 -6.88 -26.53
CA PRO A 565 13.64 -7.91 -25.57
C PRO A 565 12.45 -8.72 -25.02
N LYS A 566 12.52 -10.04 -25.12
CA LYS A 566 11.47 -10.95 -24.65
C LYS A 566 11.55 -11.24 -23.14
N THR A 567 12.77 -11.17 -22.61
CA THR A 567 13.06 -11.30 -21.19
C THR A 567 14.16 -10.34 -20.76
N PHE A 568 14.02 -9.76 -19.58
CA PHE A 568 15.03 -8.85 -19.01
C PHE A 568 14.88 -8.71 -17.49
N GLN A 569 15.96 -8.33 -16.81
CA GLN A 569 15.95 -8.06 -15.38
C GLN A 569 15.34 -6.68 -15.06
N ARG A 570 14.54 -6.62 -14.01
CA ARG A 570 13.96 -5.41 -13.39
C ARG A 570 14.50 -5.21 -11.98
N GLY A 571 14.32 -4.02 -11.42
CA GLY A 571 14.80 -3.68 -10.08
C GLY A 571 16.23 -3.14 -10.02
N LEU A 572 16.86 -2.92 -11.18
CA LEU A 572 18.19 -2.32 -11.28
C LEU A 572 18.11 -0.78 -11.28
N THR A 573 19.16 -0.16 -10.76
CA THR A 573 19.24 1.29 -10.54
C THR A 573 20.21 2.00 -11.49
N ALA A 574 21.14 1.26 -12.09
CA ALA A 574 22.16 1.81 -12.99
C ALA A 574 21.55 2.24 -14.32
N LEU A 575 21.86 3.48 -14.75
CA LEU A 575 21.40 3.99 -16.04
C LEU A 575 22.10 3.32 -17.21
N ASP A 576 21.35 3.04 -18.27
CA ASP A 576 21.88 2.67 -19.57
C ASP A 576 22.18 3.95 -20.36
N VAL A 577 23.45 4.34 -20.35
CA VAL A 577 23.95 5.57 -20.99
C VAL A 577 23.80 5.54 -22.50
N ASP A 578 23.71 4.37 -23.14
CA ASP A 578 23.62 4.28 -24.58
C ASP A 578 22.16 4.25 -25.02
N ASN A 579 21.39 3.31 -24.47
CA ASN A 579 20.04 2.99 -24.93
C ASN A 579 18.93 3.80 -24.25
N GLY A 580 19.24 4.50 -23.15
CA GLY A 580 18.30 5.27 -22.36
C GLY A 580 17.38 4.39 -21.49
N GLY A 581 17.32 4.70 -20.20
CA GLY A 581 16.59 3.93 -19.20
C GLY A 581 17.55 3.31 -18.18
N PHE A 582 17.19 2.18 -17.60
CA PHE A 582 18.06 1.41 -16.71
C PHE A 582 18.69 0.23 -17.45
N ILE A 583 19.89 -0.17 -17.02
CA ILE A 583 20.52 -1.41 -17.46
C ILE A 583 19.55 -2.57 -17.15
N ALA A 584 19.22 -3.35 -18.17
CA ALA A 584 18.26 -4.44 -18.09
C ALA A 584 18.80 -5.68 -18.83
N PRO A 585 19.73 -6.43 -18.22
CA PRO A 585 20.33 -7.60 -18.85
C PRO A 585 19.27 -8.66 -19.17
N SER A 586 19.48 -9.41 -20.25
CA SER A 586 18.65 -10.58 -20.53
C SER A 586 18.75 -11.59 -19.37
N CYS A 587 17.64 -12.24 -19.07
CA CYS A 587 17.57 -13.30 -18.07
C CYS A 587 16.80 -14.49 -18.63
N GLN A 588 17.07 -15.67 -18.10
CA GLN A 588 16.25 -16.85 -18.34
C GLN A 588 15.40 -17.09 -17.08
N PRO A 589 14.08 -17.20 -17.19
CA PRO A 589 13.25 -17.66 -16.08
C PRO A 589 13.58 -19.14 -15.81
N ASP A 590 14.55 -19.41 -14.93
CA ASP A 590 14.96 -20.78 -14.61
C ASP A 590 13.90 -21.49 -13.75
N LYS A 591 13.69 -22.79 -14.00
CA LYS A 591 12.71 -23.66 -13.34
C LYS A 591 13.05 -23.98 -11.87
N THR A 592 14.19 -23.52 -11.34
CA THR A 592 14.64 -23.87 -9.98
C THR A 592 15.06 -22.71 -9.09
N GLN A 593 15.21 -21.49 -9.62
CA GLN A 593 15.51 -20.27 -8.85
C GLN A 593 14.86 -19.05 -9.51
N LEU A 594 13.73 -18.61 -8.96
CA LEU A 594 13.01 -17.44 -9.47
C LEU A 594 13.17 -16.27 -8.50
N THR A 595 14.02 -15.34 -8.91
CA THR A 595 13.92 -13.94 -8.51
C THR A 595 12.71 -13.36 -9.25
N THR A 596 11.81 -12.63 -8.58
CA THR A 596 10.81 -11.74 -9.23
C THR A 596 11.40 -10.67 -10.16
N GLU A 597 12.73 -10.61 -10.22
CA GLU A 597 13.53 -9.69 -11.01
C GLU A 597 13.52 -10.06 -12.51
N CYS A 598 13.24 -11.31 -12.92
CA CYS A 598 13.22 -11.66 -14.34
C CYS A 598 11.82 -11.47 -14.94
N TYR A 599 11.66 -10.44 -15.76
CA TYR A 599 10.42 -10.12 -16.45
C TYR A 599 10.35 -10.82 -17.80
N GLY A 600 9.20 -11.40 -18.14
CA GLY A 600 8.92 -12.00 -19.45
C GLY A 600 7.73 -11.34 -20.13
N THR A 601 7.83 -11.08 -21.43
CA THR A 601 6.79 -10.42 -22.23
C THR A 601 5.98 -11.39 -23.10
N VAL A 602 6.47 -12.62 -23.29
CA VAL A 602 5.85 -13.65 -24.13
C VAL A 602 5.83 -15.01 -23.42
N ASP A 603 4.87 -15.86 -23.79
CA ASP A 603 4.80 -17.25 -23.35
C ASP A 603 5.78 -18.15 -24.11
N ASP A 604 5.80 -19.43 -23.76
CA ASP A 604 6.69 -20.43 -24.39
C ASP A 604 6.42 -20.61 -25.90
N GLY A 605 5.26 -20.16 -26.39
CA GLY A 605 4.87 -20.15 -27.80
C GLY A 605 5.11 -18.79 -28.50
N ASN A 606 5.86 -17.89 -27.88
CA ASN A 606 6.15 -16.54 -28.37
C ASN A 606 4.89 -15.65 -28.55
N ARG A 607 3.80 -15.94 -27.82
CA ARG A 607 2.60 -15.09 -27.80
C ARG A 607 2.72 -14.09 -26.64
N PRO A 608 2.26 -12.83 -26.79
CA PRO A 608 2.30 -11.86 -25.70
C PRO A 608 1.63 -12.37 -24.42
N LEU A 609 2.33 -12.25 -23.29
CA LEU A 609 1.76 -12.52 -21.97
C LEU A 609 0.84 -11.40 -21.58
N ARG A 610 -0.41 -11.72 -21.27
CA ARG A 610 -1.37 -10.73 -20.82
C ARG A 610 -0.90 -10.05 -19.54
N GLY A 611 -0.98 -8.73 -19.49
CA GLY A 611 -0.48 -7.91 -18.39
C GLY A 611 1.01 -7.58 -18.51
N ASN A 612 1.79 -8.35 -19.26
CA ASN A 612 3.24 -8.18 -19.41
C ASN A 612 3.70 -7.94 -20.86
N GLY A 613 2.77 -7.94 -21.82
CA GLY A 613 3.08 -7.85 -23.23
C GLY A 613 3.73 -6.52 -23.60
N GLY A 614 4.78 -6.60 -24.43
CA GLY A 614 5.56 -5.47 -24.94
C GLY A 614 5.15 -4.99 -26.33
N GLN A 615 3.94 -5.32 -26.80
CA GLN A 615 3.38 -4.92 -28.09
C GLN A 615 2.87 -3.46 -28.10
N GLY A 616 2.46 -2.99 -29.27
CA GLY A 616 1.87 -1.67 -29.46
C GLY A 616 2.85 -0.52 -29.38
N HIS A 617 2.32 0.70 -29.41
CA HIS A 617 3.09 1.94 -29.52
C HIS A 617 4.09 1.86 -30.69
N LEU A 618 3.56 1.81 -31.91
CA LEU A 618 4.32 1.59 -33.14
C LEU A 618 4.94 2.88 -33.73
N TYR A 619 4.98 3.96 -32.95
CA TYR A 619 5.53 5.24 -33.38
C TYR A 619 7.05 5.19 -33.43
N GLY A 620 7.63 5.76 -34.49
CA GLY A 620 9.07 5.85 -34.66
C GLY A 620 9.74 4.57 -35.16
N ILE A 621 9.04 3.42 -35.22
CA ILE A 621 9.67 2.13 -35.58
C ILE A 621 10.17 2.09 -37.03
N ALA A 622 9.51 2.85 -37.92
CA ALA A 622 9.82 2.94 -39.35
C ALA A 622 10.81 4.06 -39.69
N LEU A 623 11.29 4.82 -38.70
CA LEU A 623 12.28 5.86 -38.92
C LEU A 623 13.61 5.26 -39.38
N ALA A 624 14.34 5.99 -40.21
CA ALA A 624 15.69 5.61 -40.59
C ALA A 624 16.61 5.55 -39.34
N ALA A 625 17.65 4.71 -39.38
CA ALA A 625 18.55 4.50 -38.25
C ALA A 625 19.12 5.82 -37.70
N GLU A 626 19.45 6.78 -38.57
CA GLU A 626 19.99 8.08 -38.15
C GLU A 626 18.95 8.92 -37.41
N GLN A 627 17.71 8.93 -37.91
CA GLN A 627 16.60 9.61 -37.25
C GLN A 627 16.28 8.97 -35.90
N LYS A 628 16.36 7.64 -35.77
CA LYS A 628 16.22 6.95 -34.48
C LYS A 628 17.32 7.36 -33.49
N ARG A 629 18.58 7.45 -33.94
CA ARG A 629 19.69 7.91 -33.09
C ARG A 629 19.49 9.35 -32.60
N ASP A 630 19.13 10.25 -33.50
CA ASP A 630 18.87 11.66 -33.15
C ASP A 630 17.63 11.79 -32.24
N LEU A 631 16.53 11.08 -32.54
CA LEU A 631 15.35 11.04 -31.69
C LEU A 631 15.68 10.51 -30.29
N LEU A 632 16.48 9.44 -30.18
CA LEU A 632 16.93 8.90 -28.90
C LEU A 632 17.74 9.92 -28.10
N ALA A 633 18.62 10.69 -28.75
CA ALA A 633 19.35 11.76 -28.09
C ALA A 633 18.41 12.82 -27.49
N TYR A 634 17.38 13.24 -28.25
CA TYR A 634 16.38 14.18 -27.74
C TYR A 634 15.51 13.58 -26.62
N LEU A 635 15.05 12.33 -26.73
CA LEU A 635 14.28 11.66 -25.67
C LEU A 635 15.10 11.54 -24.36
N LYS A 636 16.41 11.36 -24.46
CA LYS A 636 17.30 11.32 -23.30
C LYS A 636 17.52 12.70 -22.67
N SER A 637 17.17 13.81 -23.32
CA SER A 637 17.29 15.15 -22.71
C SER A 637 16.12 15.54 -21.80
N PHE A 638 15.02 14.77 -21.81
CA PHE A 638 13.82 15.02 -20.99
C PHE A 638 14.03 14.77 -19.51
#